data_AF-A0A7W9LEI1-F1
#
_entry.id   AF-A0A7W9LEI1-F1
#
_cell.length_a   1.000
_cell.length_b   1.000
_cell.length_c   1.000
_cell.angle_alpha   90.00
_cell.angle_beta   90.00
_cell.angle_gamma   90.00
#
_symmetry.space_group_name_H-M   'P 1'
#
loop_
_entity.id
_entity.type
_entity.pdbx_description
1 polymer ?
#
loop_
_entity_poly.entity_id
_entity_poly.type
_entity_poly.pdbx_seq_one_letter_code
_entity_poly.pdbx_strand_id
1 'polypeptide(L)'
;MLLLLVSSAVWWAAPPAQAASPQAAREDAGGRVAFIGVPGLMWDDLDPADTPRLWRLAGQSGIGSLSVKAVGTVTCAYDGWLTVASGVRSAVGRRCGMPPEPVAQESGAVVSEVPGLLQLRDGAYAGTLGTAVHAAGQCTAAVGPGAALALADRTGKVDLYAAEPAGLADWSRCRMLAVDVDVLVKPYIVDGKLPLEPELLAPERRRALVREADAKVGAALDKLPPGTEIVLAGIGDHGSVPHLRVAMWQRPGMAAAPGGPGGGQVAGPSVGANSTRRADIVVLPDITPTLLNALGIAPPSTVIGLPWQLGERTTIDDLRRADLKGTAVRGTTGVFFTAFAIVQVAFYALAYFLLSRRRRLGAIGVAAIVLASIPVSTYAVNLVPWERSPYPVPTLIGGVLASTALIAAVALGGPWRRHPLGPPAAVAATTAAVLVGDLLTGTTLQFNSLMGYTAVVGGRYYGLANIPFALLATAVLMVTAVAAEHFVRVGRKRLAVAGVTGLGVVAMLLAGWPGVGSDFGGVIAFVPGIAVTALLVAGKRVSVVKLAAFCALGGVAVSIIAVLDHLRPPASQTHLGRFVGQVIDGTFLPMIGRKLGAMLNTMLSPNLMPIVLAGLAFLIFAVLRPGQISAGIVPKAFARAPMLRAGLVGALVSGVVGMLVNDSGTAVLSMAVALAVPLVLHAGVRSAGEPDSPAEVELLGGPVDERGRHDDVLAGET
;
A
#
# COMPACT_ATOMS: atom_id res chain seq x y z
N MET A 1 0.85 33.90 -4.11
CA MET A 1 -0.57 33.93 -4.53
C MET A 1 -0.71 33.61 -6.02
N LEU A 2 -0.03 34.32 -6.93
CA LEU A 2 -0.05 33.99 -8.36
C LEU A 2 0.47 32.57 -8.69
N LEU A 3 1.55 32.11 -8.06
CA LEU A 3 2.08 30.74 -8.22
C LEU A 3 1.15 29.64 -7.67
N LEU A 4 0.28 29.97 -6.71
CA LEU A 4 -0.76 29.07 -6.17
C LEU A 4 -1.99 29.02 -7.08
N LEU A 5 -2.33 30.13 -7.74
CA LEU A 5 -3.42 30.23 -8.70
C LEU A 5 -3.07 29.59 -10.06
N VAL A 6 -1.82 29.70 -10.49
CA VAL A 6 -1.33 29.03 -11.72
C VAL A 6 -1.16 27.53 -11.50
N SER A 7 -0.74 27.08 -10.30
CA SER A 7 -0.68 25.65 -9.98
C SER A 7 -2.06 25.02 -9.75
N SER A 8 -3.05 25.77 -9.26
CA SER A 8 -4.44 25.30 -9.23
C SER A 8 -5.06 25.20 -10.63
N ALA A 9 -4.71 26.08 -11.56
CA ALA A 9 -5.20 25.97 -12.94
C ALA A 9 -4.59 24.76 -13.68
N VAL A 10 -3.30 24.46 -13.45
CA VAL A 10 -2.61 23.30 -14.07
C VAL A 10 -2.98 21.98 -13.39
N TRP A 11 -3.31 21.98 -12.08
CA TRP A 11 -3.90 20.82 -11.39
C TRP A 11 -5.25 20.38 -11.96
N TRP A 12 -5.99 21.30 -12.58
CA TRP A 12 -7.35 21.06 -13.10
C TRP A 12 -7.40 20.98 -14.63
N ALA A 13 -6.35 21.42 -15.32
CA ALA A 13 -6.23 21.36 -16.78
C ALA A 13 -5.41 20.16 -17.28
N ALA A 14 -5.11 19.17 -16.42
CA ALA A 14 -4.60 17.90 -16.91
C ALA A 14 -5.67 17.29 -17.83
N PRO A 15 -5.38 17.03 -19.12
CA PRO A 15 -6.31 16.29 -19.95
C PRO A 15 -6.60 14.97 -19.24
N PRO A 16 -7.84 14.44 -19.31
CA PRO A 16 -8.08 13.08 -18.88
C PRO A 16 -6.99 12.23 -19.51
N ALA A 17 -6.24 11.48 -18.68
CA ALA A 17 -5.32 10.46 -19.19
C ALA A 17 -6.07 9.77 -20.31
N GLN A 18 -5.55 9.81 -21.55
CA GLN A 18 -6.25 9.33 -22.73
C GLN A 18 -6.84 7.97 -22.39
N ALA A 19 -8.12 7.95 -22.04
CA ALA A 19 -8.90 6.75 -22.08
C ALA A 19 -8.85 6.44 -23.57
N ALA A 20 -8.22 5.32 -23.93
CA ALA A 20 -8.36 4.78 -25.26
C ALA A 20 -9.85 4.93 -25.61
N SER A 21 -10.13 5.66 -26.69
CA SER A 21 -11.48 6.07 -27.04
C SER A 21 -12.40 4.86 -26.91
N PRO A 22 -13.55 4.96 -26.20
CA PRO A 22 -14.47 3.83 -26.01
C PRO A 22 -15.01 3.26 -27.33
N GLN A 23 -14.68 3.88 -28.46
CA GLN A 23 -14.94 3.41 -29.81
C GLN A 23 -14.10 2.19 -30.23
N ALA A 24 -12.81 2.09 -29.85
CA ALA A 24 -11.98 0.97 -30.30
C ALA A 24 -12.33 -0.38 -29.61
N ALA A 25 -12.94 -0.32 -28.42
CA ALA A 25 -13.40 -1.51 -27.69
C ALA A 25 -14.82 -1.97 -28.08
N ARG A 26 -15.55 -1.19 -28.89
CA ARG A 26 -16.94 -1.49 -29.26
C ARG A 26 -17.09 -2.36 -30.50
N GLU A 27 -16.07 -2.50 -31.34
CA GLU A 27 -16.19 -3.24 -32.60
C GLU A 27 -16.31 -4.77 -32.41
N ASP A 28 -15.98 -5.31 -31.23
CA ASP A 28 -16.09 -6.74 -30.88
C ASP A 28 -17.09 -7.07 -29.73
N ALA A 29 -17.79 -6.07 -29.17
CA ALA A 29 -18.61 -6.27 -27.96
C ALA A 29 -20.02 -6.82 -28.31
N GLY A 30 -20.50 -7.83 -27.58
CA GLY A 30 -21.83 -8.41 -27.80
C GLY A 30 -21.87 -9.92 -28.04
N GLY A 31 -20.89 -10.66 -27.52
CA GLY A 31 -20.80 -12.13 -27.63
C GLY A 31 -21.45 -12.89 -26.46
N ARG A 32 -21.14 -14.19 -26.37
CA ARG A 32 -21.40 -15.02 -25.18
C ARG A 32 -20.18 -14.96 -24.27
N VAL A 33 -20.37 -14.98 -22.96
CA VAL A 33 -19.28 -15.03 -21.98
C VAL A 33 -19.56 -16.09 -20.93
N ALA A 34 -18.53 -16.84 -20.57
CA ALA A 34 -18.53 -17.82 -19.49
C ALA A 34 -17.53 -17.41 -18.41
N PHE A 35 -18.01 -17.32 -17.17
CA PHE A 35 -17.18 -17.11 -16.00
C PHE A 35 -16.95 -18.42 -15.24
N ILE A 36 -15.70 -18.86 -15.11
CA ILE A 36 -15.34 -20.07 -14.36
C ILE A 36 -14.59 -19.66 -13.10
N GLY A 37 -15.26 -19.78 -11.96
CA GLY A 37 -14.69 -19.49 -10.65
C GLY A 37 -14.09 -20.74 -10.01
N VAL A 38 -12.81 -20.69 -9.63
CA VAL A 38 -12.10 -21.81 -8.99
C VAL A 38 -11.46 -21.35 -7.68
N PRO A 39 -12.24 -21.16 -6.58
CA PRO A 39 -11.70 -20.65 -5.33
C PRO A 39 -10.44 -21.41 -4.86
N GLY A 40 -9.38 -20.67 -4.53
CA GLY A 40 -8.11 -21.24 -4.07
C GLY A 40 -7.10 -21.63 -5.16
N LEU A 41 -7.43 -21.54 -6.45
CA LEU A 41 -6.52 -21.88 -7.56
C LEU A 41 -5.35 -20.89 -7.70
N MET A 42 -4.12 -21.43 -7.79
CA MET A 42 -2.87 -20.69 -7.92
C MET A 42 -2.08 -21.11 -9.16
N TRP A 43 -1.15 -20.27 -9.63
CA TRP A 43 -0.26 -20.63 -10.75
C TRP A 43 0.69 -21.78 -10.41
N ASP A 44 1.02 -21.99 -9.13
CA ASP A 44 1.78 -23.16 -8.66
C ASP A 44 1.01 -24.48 -8.80
N ASP A 45 -0.31 -24.44 -8.93
CA ASP A 45 -1.14 -25.64 -9.15
C ASP A 45 -1.12 -26.11 -10.61
N LEU A 46 -0.64 -25.28 -11.55
CA LEU A 46 -0.76 -25.56 -12.99
C LEU A 46 0.49 -26.21 -13.57
N ASP A 47 0.39 -27.44 -14.03
CA ASP A 47 1.43 -28.12 -14.80
C ASP A 47 0.83 -28.99 -15.92
N PRO A 48 1.59 -29.30 -16.99
CA PRO A 48 1.08 -30.03 -18.13
C PRO A 48 0.71 -31.49 -17.86
N ALA A 49 1.21 -32.09 -16.77
CA ALA A 49 0.99 -33.50 -16.45
C ALA A 49 -0.26 -33.69 -15.58
N ASP A 50 -0.37 -32.93 -14.48
CA ASP A 50 -1.50 -33.04 -13.57
C ASP A 50 -2.70 -32.15 -14.00
N THR A 51 -2.47 -31.03 -14.70
CA THR A 51 -3.55 -30.11 -15.12
C THR A 51 -3.58 -29.83 -16.63
N PRO A 52 -3.70 -30.85 -17.48
CA PRO A 52 -3.58 -30.68 -18.93
C PRO A 52 -4.66 -29.78 -19.54
N ARG A 53 -5.87 -29.66 -18.94
CA ARG A 53 -6.94 -28.80 -19.46
C ARG A 53 -6.68 -27.33 -19.15
N LEU A 54 -6.36 -27.01 -17.89
CA LEU A 54 -5.99 -25.66 -17.43
C LEU A 54 -4.71 -25.18 -18.10
N TRP A 55 -3.70 -26.05 -18.25
CA TRP A 55 -2.45 -25.72 -18.94
C TRP A 55 -2.69 -25.34 -20.40
N ARG A 56 -3.55 -26.09 -21.10
CA ARG A 56 -3.95 -25.77 -22.48
C ARG A 56 -4.72 -24.46 -22.57
N LEU A 57 -5.67 -24.22 -21.65
CA LEU A 57 -6.42 -22.98 -21.60
C LEU A 57 -5.50 -21.78 -21.37
N ALA A 58 -4.51 -21.90 -20.47
CA ALA A 58 -3.51 -20.87 -20.22
C ALA A 58 -2.75 -20.49 -21.52
N GLY A 59 -2.38 -21.49 -22.32
CA GLY A 59 -1.72 -21.29 -23.62
C GLY A 59 -2.60 -20.62 -24.69
N GLN A 60 -3.91 -20.51 -24.46
CA GLN A 60 -4.87 -19.90 -25.38
C GLN A 60 -5.50 -18.62 -24.81
N SER A 61 -5.00 -18.14 -23.68
CA SER A 61 -5.57 -17.01 -22.93
C SER A 61 -4.54 -15.91 -22.74
N GLY A 62 -5.03 -14.70 -22.49
CA GLY A 62 -4.27 -13.76 -21.68
C GLY A 62 -4.16 -14.30 -20.26
N ILE A 63 -3.01 -14.09 -19.61
CA ILE A 63 -2.72 -14.64 -18.28
C ILE A 63 -2.27 -13.53 -17.31
N GLY A 64 -2.71 -13.59 -16.06
CA GLY A 64 -2.34 -12.63 -15.04
C GLY A 64 -2.57 -13.14 -13.62
N SER A 65 -2.31 -12.29 -12.65
CA SER A 65 -2.53 -12.53 -11.23
C SER A 65 -3.77 -11.80 -10.73
N LEU A 66 -4.68 -12.53 -10.10
CA LEU A 66 -5.83 -11.96 -9.40
C LEU A 66 -5.49 -11.76 -7.92
N SER A 67 -5.57 -10.54 -7.44
CA SER A 67 -5.59 -10.27 -6.00
C SER A 67 -7.01 -10.35 -5.47
N VAL A 68 -7.25 -11.30 -4.56
CA VAL A 68 -8.60 -11.64 -4.09
C VAL A 68 -9.10 -10.77 -2.96
N LYS A 69 -8.45 -9.65 -2.65
CA LYS A 69 -8.80 -8.82 -1.50
C LYS A 69 -10.26 -8.33 -1.56
N ALA A 70 -11.11 -8.91 -0.70
CA ALA A 70 -12.44 -8.42 -0.36
C ALA A 70 -12.39 -7.47 0.85
N VAL A 71 -13.46 -7.39 1.67
CA VAL A 71 -13.48 -6.55 2.87
C VAL A 71 -12.67 -7.16 4.03
N GLY A 72 -12.75 -8.48 4.20
CA GLY A 72 -12.06 -9.23 5.26
C GLY A 72 -10.53 -9.24 5.14
N THR A 73 -9.83 -9.73 6.16
CA THR A 73 -8.37 -9.96 6.14
C THR A 73 -8.00 -11.14 5.24
N VAL A 74 -8.89 -12.13 5.14
CA VAL A 74 -8.88 -13.28 4.24
C VAL A 74 -10.17 -13.24 3.44
N THR A 75 -10.17 -13.74 2.21
CA THR A 75 -11.36 -13.79 1.35
C THR A 75 -11.79 -15.23 1.14
N CYS A 76 -12.86 -15.69 1.79
CA CYS A 76 -13.44 -17.01 1.50
C CYS A 76 -14.16 -17.03 0.14
N ALA A 77 -14.54 -18.24 -0.31
CA ALA A 77 -15.30 -18.43 -1.53
C ALA A 77 -16.61 -17.60 -1.56
N TYR A 78 -17.35 -17.53 -0.45
CA TYR A 78 -18.57 -16.72 -0.37
C TYR A 78 -18.27 -15.23 -0.65
N ASP A 79 -17.28 -14.63 0.02
CA ASP A 79 -16.91 -13.23 -0.20
C ASP A 79 -16.39 -12.98 -1.63
N GLY A 80 -15.67 -13.94 -2.21
CA GLY A 80 -15.19 -13.91 -3.59
C GLY A 80 -16.34 -13.82 -4.60
N TRP A 81 -17.26 -14.79 -4.54
CA TRP A 81 -18.44 -14.84 -5.39
C TRP A 81 -19.37 -13.63 -5.18
N LEU A 82 -19.57 -13.19 -3.93
CA LEU A 82 -20.38 -12.02 -3.61
C LEU A 82 -19.77 -10.72 -4.16
N THR A 83 -18.44 -10.60 -4.14
CA THR A 83 -17.73 -9.46 -4.73
C THR A 83 -17.93 -9.41 -6.24
N VAL A 84 -17.90 -10.57 -6.93
CA VAL A 84 -18.24 -10.66 -8.37
C VAL A 84 -19.71 -10.31 -8.62
N ALA A 85 -20.64 -10.80 -7.78
CA ALA A 85 -22.06 -10.46 -7.88
C ALA A 85 -22.32 -8.95 -7.75
N SER A 86 -21.49 -8.27 -6.94
CA SER A 86 -21.70 -6.87 -6.54
C SER A 86 -20.92 -5.87 -7.38
N GLY A 87 -19.81 -6.25 -8.01
CA GLY A 87 -18.88 -5.34 -8.68
C GLY A 87 -18.14 -4.38 -7.75
N VAL A 88 -18.17 -4.66 -6.45
CA VAL A 88 -17.48 -3.94 -5.37
C VAL A 88 -16.98 -4.94 -4.35
N ARG A 89 -15.93 -4.59 -3.59
CA ARG A 89 -15.46 -5.43 -2.47
C ARG A 89 -16.60 -5.66 -1.48
N SER A 90 -16.99 -6.91 -1.33
CA SER A 90 -18.12 -7.31 -0.49
C SER A 90 -17.73 -8.38 0.50
N ALA A 91 -18.50 -8.50 1.59
CA ALA A 91 -18.30 -9.58 2.55
C ALA A 91 -19.60 -9.96 3.27
N VAL A 92 -19.68 -11.22 3.67
CA VAL A 92 -20.81 -11.77 4.45
C VAL A 92 -20.60 -11.69 5.96
N GLY A 93 -19.50 -11.06 6.40
CA GLY A 93 -19.14 -10.89 7.80
C GLY A 93 -18.63 -12.18 8.44
N ARG A 94 -19.19 -12.56 9.59
CA ARG A 94 -18.74 -13.75 10.37
C ARG A 94 -19.04 -15.10 9.72
N ARG A 95 -19.71 -15.11 8.55
CA ARG A 95 -20.12 -16.30 7.80
C ARG A 95 -19.13 -16.64 6.68
N CYS A 96 -17.86 -16.26 6.83
CA CYS A 96 -16.88 -16.43 5.76
C CYS A 96 -16.56 -17.92 5.53
N GLY A 97 -17.20 -18.52 4.52
CA GLY A 97 -17.13 -19.93 4.18
C GLY A 97 -17.56 -20.18 2.74
N MET A 98 -18.41 -21.19 2.52
CA MET A 98 -18.96 -21.51 1.20
C MET A 98 -20.18 -20.63 0.83
N PRO A 99 -20.44 -20.38 -0.46
CA PRO A 99 -21.69 -19.79 -0.93
C PRO A 99 -22.92 -20.62 -0.49
N PRO A 100 -24.10 -19.99 -0.36
CA PRO A 100 -25.32 -20.68 0.06
C PRO A 100 -25.86 -21.56 -1.07
N GLU A 101 -26.43 -22.70 -0.71
CA GLU A 101 -27.11 -23.58 -1.65
C GLU A 101 -28.38 -22.90 -2.20
N PRO A 102 -28.53 -22.77 -3.53
CA PRO A 102 -29.71 -22.17 -4.12
C PRO A 102 -30.90 -23.14 -4.11
N VAL A 103 -32.11 -22.60 -4.02
CA VAL A 103 -33.34 -23.38 -4.12
C VAL A 103 -33.70 -23.56 -5.59
N ALA A 104 -33.53 -24.78 -6.10
CA ALA A 104 -33.87 -25.11 -7.48
C ALA A 104 -35.36 -24.87 -7.77
N GLN A 105 -35.65 -24.36 -8.96
CA GLN A 105 -36.98 -24.24 -9.56
C GLN A 105 -37.00 -25.04 -10.87
N GLU A 106 -38.11 -25.02 -11.61
CA GLU A 106 -38.29 -25.85 -12.83
C GLU A 106 -37.07 -25.84 -13.77
N SER A 107 -36.64 -24.65 -14.23
CA SER A 107 -35.44 -24.50 -15.07
C SER A 107 -34.31 -23.73 -14.40
N GLY A 108 -34.62 -22.94 -13.38
CA GLY A 108 -33.70 -21.98 -12.74
C GLY A 108 -33.51 -22.25 -11.25
N ALA A 109 -33.12 -21.22 -10.50
CA ALA A 109 -33.02 -21.30 -9.05
C ALA A 109 -33.18 -19.92 -8.38
N VAL A 110 -33.40 -19.94 -7.07
CA VAL A 110 -33.42 -18.73 -6.23
C VAL A 110 -32.41 -18.87 -5.09
N VAL A 111 -31.50 -17.90 -5.01
CA VAL A 111 -30.58 -17.72 -3.88
C VAL A 111 -31.31 -16.91 -2.80
N SER A 112 -31.96 -17.61 -1.87
CA SER A 112 -32.84 -17.02 -0.84
C SER A 112 -32.15 -16.05 0.10
N GLU A 113 -30.81 -16.11 0.22
CA GLU A 113 -30.04 -15.22 1.08
C GLU A 113 -29.84 -13.81 0.51
N VAL A 114 -30.01 -13.59 -0.81
CA VAL A 114 -29.70 -12.30 -1.44
C VAL A 114 -30.45 -11.12 -0.79
N PRO A 115 -31.78 -11.19 -0.54
CA PRO A 115 -32.49 -10.14 0.18
C PRO A 115 -31.90 -9.81 1.57
N GLY A 116 -31.39 -10.82 2.28
CA GLY A 116 -30.71 -10.64 3.56
C GLY A 116 -29.33 -9.99 3.41
N LEU A 117 -28.59 -10.34 2.36
CA LEU A 117 -27.29 -9.73 2.04
C LEU A 117 -27.43 -8.23 1.74
N LEU A 118 -28.50 -7.81 1.09
CA LEU A 118 -28.78 -6.41 0.80
C LEU A 118 -28.95 -5.54 2.06
N GLN A 119 -29.29 -6.16 3.20
CA GLN A 119 -29.37 -5.49 4.50
C GLN A 119 -28.01 -5.37 5.21
N LEU A 120 -26.99 -6.11 4.73
CA LEU A 120 -25.63 -6.01 5.26
C LEU A 120 -24.91 -4.83 4.64
N ARG A 121 -24.19 -4.06 5.46
CA ARG A 121 -23.38 -2.91 4.97
C ARG A 121 -22.43 -3.32 3.84
N ASP A 122 -21.72 -4.43 4.02
CA ASP A 122 -20.71 -4.92 3.07
C ASP A 122 -21.32 -5.87 2.03
N GLY A 123 -22.65 -6.03 2.01
CA GLY A 123 -23.43 -6.82 1.03
C GLY A 123 -24.51 -6.03 0.28
N ALA A 124 -24.62 -4.71 0.51
CA ALA A 124 -25.70 -3.84 0.01
C ALA A 124 -25.86 -3.79 -1.53
N TYR A 125 -24.86 -4.27 -2.26
CA TYR A 125 -24.82 -4.31 -3.72
C TYR A 125 -24.94 -5.73 -4.29
N ALA A 126 -25.32 -6.73 -3.48
CA ALA A 126 -25.55 -8.09 -3.94
C ALA A 126 -26.51 -8.14 -5.15
N GLY A 127 -26.21 -9.00 -6.12
CA GLY A 127 -27.01 -9.20 -7.32
C GLY A 127 -26.95 -8.09 -8.37
N THR A 128 -25.98 -7.18 -8.29
CA THR A 128 -25.78 -6.10 -9.28
C THR A 128 -25.50 -6.67 -10.68
N LEU A 129 -24.67 -7.71 -10.79
CA LEU A 129 -24.35 -8.36 -12.06
C LEU A 129 -25.60 -8.97 -12.72
N GLY A 130 -26.31 -9.85 -12.00
CA GLY A 130 -27.53 -10.49 -12.51
C GLY A 130 -28.58 -9.47 -12.93
N THR A 131 -28.79 -8.44 -12.10
CA THR A 131 -29.74 -7.36 -12.40
C THR A 131 -29.37 -6.59 -13.67
N ALA A 132 -28.09 -6.32 -13.90
CA ALA A 132 -27.64 -5.63 -15.11
C ALA A 132 -27.86 -6.48 -16.38
N VAL A 133 -27.65 -7.80 -16.29
CA VAL A 133 -27.92 -8.75 -17.38
C VAL A 133 -29.42 -8.81 -17.71
N HIS A 134 -30.27 -8.93 -16.68
CA HIS A 134 -31.73 -8.95 -16.85
C HIS A 134 -32.29 -7.62 -17.38
N ALA A 135 -31.77 -6.49 -16.90
CA ALA A 135 -32.16 -5.16 -17.38
C ALA A 135 -31.82 -4.95 -18.86
N ALA A 136 -30.81 -5.65 -19.38
CA ALA A 136 -30.46 -5.67 -20.80
C ALA A 136 -31.28 -6.68 -21.62
N GLY A 137 -32.29 -7.33 -21.03
CA GLY A 137 -33.15 -8.32 -21.69
C GLY A 137 -32.46 -9.67 -21.95
N GLN A 138 -31.34 -9.94 -21.27
CA GLN A 138 -30.60 -11.20 -21.39
C GLN A 138 -30.88 -12.10 -20.18
N CYS A 139 -30.68 -13.42 -20.33
CA CYS A 139 -30.82 -14.38 -19.24
C CYS A 139 -29.47 -14.82 -18.66
N THR A 140 -29.51 -15.41 -17.46
CA THR A 140 -28.34 -15.97 -16.77
C THR A 140 -28.42 -17.49 -16.60
N ALA A 141 -27.29 -18.17 -16.79
CA ALA A 141 -27.15 -19.61 -16.53
C ALA A 141 -26.03 -19.89 -15.52
N ALA A 142 -26.33 -20.64 -14.47
CA ALA A 142 -25.37 -20.97 -13.42
C ALA A 142 -25.21 -22.48 -13.23
N VAL A 143 -23.97 -22.91 -13.03
CA VAL A 143 -23.63 -24.27 -12.61
C VAL A 143 -22.94 -24.21 -11.25
N GLY A 144 -23.62 -24.71 -10.22
CA GLY A 144 -23.15 -24.74 -8.83
C GLY A 144 -23.48 -23.49 -8.00
N PRO A 145 -23.35 -23.56 -6.67
CA PRO A 145 -23.87 -22.54 -5.75
C PRO A 145 -23.22 -21.16 -5.88
N GLY A 146 -21.90 -21.09 -6.04
CA GLY A 146 -21.18 -19.83 -6.21
C GLY A 146 -21.55 -19.10 -7.49
N ALA A 147 -21.71 -19.84 -8.60
CA ALA A 147 -22.17 -19.31 -9.87
C ALA A 147 -23.61 -18.76 -9.76
N ALA A 148 -24.48 -19.46 -9.02
CA ALA A 148 -25.84 -18.99 -8.76
C ALA A 148 -25.84 -17.69 -7.96
N LEU A 149 -25.00 -17.58 -6.92
CA LEU A 149 -24.84 -16.34 -6.16
C LEU A 149 -24.31 -15.18 -7.03
N ALA A 150 -23.38 -15.45 -7.94
CA ALA A 150 -22.80 -14.43 -8.82
C ALA A 150 -23.82 -13.84 -9.79
N LEU A 151 -24.67 -14.71 -10.34
CA LEU A 151 -25.60 -14.37 -11.42
C LEU A 151 -27.04 -14.11 -10.97
N ALA A 152 -27.33 -14.32 -9.70
CA ALA A 152 -28.59 -13.94 -9.10
C ALA A 152 -28.83 -12.43 -9.26
N ASP A 153 -30.06 -12.05 -9.60
CA ASP A 153 -30.48 -10.65 -9.48
C ASP A 153 -30.69 -10.25 -8.01
N ARG A 154 -31.11 -9.00 -7.77
CA ARG A 154 -31.39 -8.50 -6.40
C ARG A 154 -32.52 -9.24 -5.67
N THR A 155 -33.32 -10.05 -6.36
CA THR A 155 -34.35 -10.92 -5.76
C THR A 155 -33.82 -12.33 -5.46
N GLY A 156 -32.61 -12.65 -5.94
CA GLY A 156 -32.00 -13.97 -5.82
C GLY A 156 -32.18 -14.86 -7.05
N LYS A 157 -32.87 -14.39 -8.11
CA LYS A 157 -33.30 -15.26 -9.22
C LYS A 157 -32.18 -15.50 -10.24
N VAL A 158 -32.09 -16.75 -10.71
CA VAL A 158 -31.28 -17.20 -11.85
C VAL A 158 -32.18 -17.96 -12.84
N ASP A 159 -32.08 -17.68 -14.14
CA ASP A 159 -33.01 -18.24 -15.13
C ASP A 159 -32.78 -19.72 -15.45
N LEU A 160 -31.50 -20.12 -15.49
CA LEU A 160 -31.08 -21.50 -15.69
C LEU A 160 -30.11 -21.94 -14.61
N TYR A 161 -30.37 -23.10 -14.01
CA TYR A 161 -29.52 -23.63 -12.95
C TYR A 161 -29.32 -25.14 -13.07
N ALA A 162 -28.11 -25.58 -12.76
CA ALA A 162 -27.81 -26.97 -12.43
C ALA A 162 -26.77 -27.03 -11.31
N ALA A 163 -26.81 -28.04 -10.46
CA ALA A 163 -25.79 -28.22 -9.42
C ALA A 163 -24.43 -28.62 -10.01
N GLU A 164 -24.42 -29.37 -11.12
CA GLU A 164 -23.21 -29.87 -11.78
C GLU A 164 -23.34 -29.73 -13.31
N PRO A 165 -22.22 -29.66 -14.06
CA PRO A 165 -22.24 -29.41 -15.51
C PRO A 165 -23.10 -30.41 -16.30
N ALA A 166 -23.23 -31.65 -15.82
CA ALA A 166 -24.06 -32.68 -16.42
C ALA A 166 -25.56 -32.35 -16.45
N GLY A 167 -26.05 -31.61 -15.45
CA GLY A 167 -27.48 -31.32 -15.28
C GLY A 167 -27.99 -30.11 -16.07
N LEU A 168 -27.11 -29.28 -16.62
CA LEU A 168 -27.53 -28.12 -17.42
C LEU A 168 -27.83 -28.55 -18.86
N ALA A 169 -29.11 -28.53 -19.22
CA ALA A 169 -29.61 -29.07 -20.49
C ALA A 169 -29.18 -28.27 -21.73
N ASP A 170 -29.14 -26.95 -21.65
CA ASP A 170 -28.80 -26.06 -22.78
C ASP A 170 -27.83 -24.96 -22.36
N TRP A 171 -26.55 -25.16 -22.70
CA TRP A 171 -25.46 -24.20 -22.47
C TRP A 171 -25.49 -23.01 -23.41
N SER A 172 -26.34 -23.05 -24.44
CA SER A 172 -26.49 -22.01 -25.46
C SER A 172 -27.71 -21.12 -25.24
N ARG A 173 -28.59 -21.41 -24.27
CA ARG A 173 -29.79 -20.60 -24.04
C ARG A 173 -29.47 -19.19 -23.53
N CYS A 174 -28.51 -19.06 -22.62
CA CYS A 174 -28.12 -17.77 -22.04
C CYS A 174 -26.76 -17.30 -22.55
N ARG A 175 -26.59 -15.98 -22.68
CA ARG A 175 -25.34 -15.35 -23.12
C ARG A 175 -24.36 -15.14 -21.97
N MET A 176 -24.86 -15.04 -20.74
CA MET A 176 -24.08 -15.00 -19.51
C MET A 176 -24.15 -16.35 -18.82
N LEU A 177 -23.03 -17.04 -18.71
CA LEU A 177 -22.92 -18.31 -17.99
C LEU A 177 -21.85 -18.23 -16.91
N ALA A 178 -22.07 -18.87 -15.76
CA ALA A 178 -21.06 -19.03 -14.72
C ALA A 178 -20.98 -20.48 -14.23
N VAL A 179 -19.78 -20.91 -13.85
CA VAL A 179 -19.49 -22.26 -13.33
C VAL A 179 -18.68 -22.15 -12.05
N ASP A 180 -19.13 -22.83 -11.00
CA ASP A 180 -18.43 -22.95 -9.72
C ASP A 180 -17.65 -24.27 -9.63
N VAL A 181 -16.35 -24.16 -9.43
CA VAL A 181 -15.44 -25.31 -9.24
C VAL A 181 -14.81 -25.19 -7.85
N ASP A 182 -15.54 -25.69 -6.85
CA ASP A 182 -15.25 -25.49 -5.43
C ASP A 182 -14.41 -26.61 -4.77
N VAL A 183 -14.04 -27.63 -5.55
CA VAL A 183 -13.33 -28.83 -5.09
C VAL A 183 -12.05 -28.48 -4.34
N LEU A 184 -11.34 -27.43 -4.77
CA LEU A 184 -10.11 -26.98 -4.13
C LEU A 184 -10.35 -26.39 -2.75
N VAL A 185 -11.38 -25.59 -2.55
CA VAL A 185 -11.59 -24.86 -1.29
C VAL A 185 -12.35 -25.70 -0.25
N LYS A 186 -13.23 -26.61 -0.69
CA LYS A 186 -14.09 -27.43 0.18
C LYS A 186 -13.36 -28.08 1.37
N PRO A 187 -12.20 -28.74 1.20
CA PRO A 187 -11.52 -29.42 2.31
C PRO A 187 -10.88 -28.48 3.34
N TYR A 188 -10.77 -27.19 3.03
CA TYR A 188 -10.26 -26.17 3.96
C TYR A 188 -11.35 -25.58 4.84
N ILE A 189 -12.63 -25.84 4.54
CA ILE A 189 -13.75 -25.30 5.30
C ILE A 189 -14.02 -26.20 6.51
N VAL A 190 -13.86 -25.64 7.70
CA VAL A 190 -14.08 -26.32 8.99
C VAL A 190 -15.23 -25.61 9.71
N ASP A 191 -16.22 -26.37 10.18
CA ASP A 191 -17.44 -25.84 10.82
C ASP A 191 -18.14 -24.75 9.99
N GLY A 192 -18.15 -24.92 8.66
CA GLY A 192 -18.74 -23.99 7.71
C GLY A 192 -17.97 -22.68 7.52
N LYS A 193 -16.73 -22.59 8.01
CA LYS A 193 -15.90 -21.38 7.91
C LYS A 193 -14.50 -21.67 7.38
N LEU A 194 -13.93 -20.68 6.72
CA LEU A 194 -12.51 -20.71 6.40
C LEU A 194 -11.70 -20.40 7.67
N PRO A 195 -10.79 -21.29 8.11
CA PRO A 195 -9.98 -21.08 9.31
C PRO A 195 -9.02 -19.91 9.11
N LEU A 196 -8.70 -19.24 10.23
CA LEU A 196 -7.69 -18.17 10.28
C LEU A 196 -6.27 -18.72 10.52
N GLU A 197 -6.10 -20.04 10.47
CA GLU A 197 -4.83 -20.73 10.59
C GLU A 197 -4.26 -21.09 9.20
N PRO A 198 -2.94 -21.35 9.09
CA PRO A 198 -2.31 -21.76 7.83
C PRO A 198 -2.87 -23.07 7.27
N GLU A 199 -2.59 -23.31 5.99
CA GLU A 199 -2.99 -24.51 5.25
C GLU A 199 -2.54 -25.81 5.94
N LEU A 200 -3.48 -26.75 6.07
CA LEU A 200 -3.28 -28.03 6.77
C LEU A 200 -3.25 -29.25 5.84
N LEU A 201 -3.46 -29.07 4.52
CA LEU A 201 -3.50 -30.19 3.59
C LEU A 201 -2.09 -30.65 3.20
N ALA A 202 -1.91 -31.97 3.11
CA ALA A 202 -0.70 -32.55 2.54
C ALA A 202 -0.58 -32.22 1.04
N PRO A 203 0.64 -31.98 0.52
CA PRO A 203 0.86 -31.65 -0.90
C PRO A 203 0.27 -32.66 -1.88
N GLU A 204 0.28 -33.96 -1.55
CA GLU A 204 -0.30 -35.04 -2.37
C GLU A 204 -1.83 -34.89 -2.47
N ARG A 205 -2.48 -34.52 -1.36
CA ARG A 205 -3.93 -34.31 -1.32
C ARG A 205 -4.30 -33.07 -2.12
N ARG A 206 -3.53 -31.98 -2.00
CA ARG A 206 -3.72 -30.78 -2.82
C ARG A 206 -3.60 -31.11 -4.32
N ARG A 207 -2.54 -31.81 -4.73
CA ARG A 207 -2.36 -32.26 -6.13
C ARG A 207 -3.54 -33.10 -6.64
N ALA A 208 -4.08 -33.99 -5.82
CA ALA A 208 -5.27 -34.76 -6.21
C ALA A 208 -6.52 -33.88 -6.43
N LEU A 209 -6.76 -32.89 -5.57
CA LEU A 209 -7.88 -31.96 -5.71
C LEU A 209 -7.71 -31.03 -6.92
N VAL A 210 -6.48 -30.64 -7.23
CA VAL A 210 -6.12 -29.85 -8.42
C VAL A 210 -6.43 -30.63 -9.70
N ARG A 211 -6.10 -31.93 -9.76
CA ARG A 211 -6.50 -32.81 -10.89
C ARG A 211 -8.01 -32.92 -11.05
N GLU A 212 -8.75 -33.01 -9.95
CA GLU A 212 -10.20 -33.04 -9.98
C GLU A 212 -10.79 -31.71 -10.46
N ALA A 213 -10.23 -30.57 -10.02
CA ALA A 213 -10.61 -29.25 -10.51
C ALA A 213 -10.33 -29.09 -12.01
N ASP A 214 -9.17 -29.54 -12.52
CA ASP A 214 -8.84 -29.56 -13.95
C ASP A 214 -9.88 -30.34 -14.76
N ALA A 215 -10.28 -31.52 -14.27
CA ALA A 215 -11.30 -32.35 -14.92
C ALA A 215 -12.68 -31.65 -14.95
N LYS A 216 -13.10 -31.02 -13.84
CA LYS A 216 -14.36 -30.26 -13.79
C LYS A 216 -14.35 -29.03 -14.71
N VAL A 217 -13.24 -28.29 -14.74
CA VAL A 217 -13.06 -27.17 -15.69
C VAL A 217 -13.13 -27.70 -17.12
N GLY A 218 -12.41 -28.77 -17.43
CA GLY A 218 -12.45 -29.42 -18.75
C GLY A 218 -13.85 -29.83 -19.18
N ALA A 219 -14.63 -30.43 -18.27
CA ALA A 219 -16.01 -30.81 -18.54
C ALA A 219 -16.94 -29.63 -18.83
N ALA A 220 -16.70 -28.47 -18.19
CA ALA A 220 -17.41 -27.24 -18.51
C ALA A 220 -16.98 -26.67 -19.87
N LEU A 221 -15.67 -26.60 -20.14
CA LEU A 221 -15.12 -26.11 -21.40
C LEU A 221 -15.64 -26.91 -22.61
N ASP A 222 -15.71 -28.23 -22.50
CA ASP A 222 -16.18 -29.12 -23.58
C ASP A 222 -17.67 -28.89 -23.92
N LYS A 223 -18.45 -28.24 -23.04
CA LYS A 223 -19.87 -27.93 -23.25
C LYS A 223 -20.13 -26.48 -23.69
N LEU A 224 -19.13 -25.60 -23.63
CA LEU A 224 -19.30 -24.20 -23.99
C LEU A 224 -19.58 -24.07 -25.51
N PRO A 225 -20.53 -23.21 -25.92
CA PRO A 225 -20.75 -22.92 -27.33
C PRO A 225 -19.47 -22.34 -27.98
N PRO A 226 -19.19 -22.66 -29.26
CA PRO A 226 -18.09 -22.05 -30.00
C PRO A 226 -18.16 -20.52 -29.98
N GLY A 227 -17.01 -19.85 -29.89
CA GLY A 227 -16.94 -18.39 -29.84
C GLY A 227 -17.34 -17.75 -28.51
N THR A 228 -17.54 -18.55 -27.45
CA THR A 228 -17.74 -18.04 -26.09
C THR A 228 -16.43 -17.47 -25.55
N GLU A 229 -16.46 -16.23 -25.08
CA GLU A 229 -15.37 -15.61 -24.34
C GLU A 229 -15.28 -16.24 -22.94
N ILE A 230 -14.07 -16.57 -22.48
CA ILE A 230 -13.87 -17.26 -21.19
C ILE A 230 -13.08 -16.39 -20.24
N VAL A 231 -13.65 -16.16 -19.05
CA VAL A 231 -12.98 -15.57 -17.91
C VAL A 231 -12.85 -16.66 -16.85
N LEU A 232 -11.63 -17.11 -16.57
CA LEU A 232 -11.37 -18.07 -15.48
C LEU A 232 -10.57 -17.38 -14.39
N ALA A 233 -11.01 -17.54 -13.14
CA ALA A 233 -10.35 -16.89 -12.01
C ALA A 233 -10.36 -17.71 -10.72
N GLY A 234 -9.23 -17.67 -10.00
CA GLY A 234 -9.11 -18.27 -8.68
C GLY A 234 -9.75 -17.42 -7.60
N ILE A 235 -11.07 -17.40 -7.49
CA ILE A 235 -11.80 -16.42 -6.67
C ILE A 235 -11.91 -16.79 -5.19
N GLY A 236 -10.84 -16.53 -4.44
CA GLY A 236 -10.80 -16.62 -2.99
C GLY A 236 -9.54 -17.29 -2.47
N ASP A 237 -9.33 -17.17 -1.17
CA ASP A 237 -8.29 -17.80 -0.40
C ASP A 237 -8.69 -19.19 0.09
N HIS A 238 -7.68 -20.02 0.37
CA HIS A 238 -7.83 -21.35 0.97
C HIS A 238 -7.12 -21.44 2.34
N GLY A 239 -7.04 -20.33 3.08
CA GLY A 239 -6.45 -20.28 4.43
C GLY A 239 -6.00 -18.87 4.80
N SER A 240 -5.19 -18.76 5.86
CA SER A 240 -4.72 -17.45 6.37
C SER A 240 -3.54 -16.82 5.63
N VAL A 241 -2.91 -17.58 4.74
CA VAL A 241 -1.86 -17.12 3.83
C VAL A 241 -2.51 -16.68 2.52
N PRO A 242 -2.53 -15.37 2.21
CA PRO A 242 -3.08 -14.86 0.97
C PRO A 242 -2.08 -15.08 -0.14
N HIS A 243 -2.60 -15.45 -1.30
CA HIS A 243 -1.85 -15.64 -2.53
C HIS A 243 -2.52 -14.84 -3.64
N LEU A 244 -1.71 -14.45 -4.63
CA LEU A 244 -2.19 -14.11 -5.95
C LEU A 244 -2.74 -15.36 -6.61
N ARG A 245 -3.88 -15.20 -7.27
CA ARG A 245 -4.65 -16.29 -7.85
C ARG A 245 -4.57 -16.25 -9.36
N VAL A 246 -4.98 -17.34 -10.01
CA VAL A 246 -5.03 -17.40 -11.47
C VAL A 246 -6.05 -16.38 -12.00
N ALA A 247 -5.67 -15.66 -13.05
CA ALA A 247 -6.57 -14.95 -13.95
C ALA A 247 -6.26 -15.37 -15.39
N MET A 248 -7.25 -15.90 -16.09
CA MET A 248 -7.16 -16.25 -17.51
C MET A 248 -8.31 -15.60 -18.27
N TRP A 249 -7.97 -15.02 -19.42
CA TRP A 249 -8.93 -14.38 -20.30
C TRP A 249 -8.76 -14.85 -21.74
N GLN A 250 -9.62 -15.77 -22.18
CA GLN A 250 -9.64 -16.26 -23.56
C GLN A 250 -10.68 -15.46 -24.35
N ARG A 251 -10.18 -14.67 -25.32
CA ARG A 251 -11.03 -13.95 -26.27
C ARG A 251 -11.15 -14.73 -27.58
N PRO A 252 -12.31 -14.67 -28.27
CA PRO A 252 -12.44 -15.20 -29.62
C PRO A 252 -11.35 -14.63 -30.54
N GLY A 253 -10.76 -15.48 -31.39
CA GLY A 253 -9.71 -15.08 -32.32
C GLY A 253 -8.30 -14.95 -31.73
N MET A 254 -8.11 -15.17 -30.43
CA MET A 254 -6.77 -15.24 -29.84
C MET A 254 -6.03 -16.48 -30.34
N ALA A 255 -4.87 -16.28 -30.99
CA ALA A 255 -4.03 -17.37 -31.44
C ALA A 255 -3.40 -18.09 -30.22
N ALA A 256 -3.40 -19.43 -30.27
CA ALA A 256 -2.68 -20.22 -29.28
C ALA A 256 -1.21 -19.80 -29.26
N ALA A 257 -0.67 -19.57 -28.06
CA ALA A 257 0.74 -19.32 -27.89
C ALA A 257 1.55 -20.52 -28.42
N PRO A 258 2.73 -20.29 -29.03
CA PRO A 258 3.66 -21.35 -29.37
C PRO A 258 4.18 -21.99 -28.08
N GLY A 259 3.45 -23.01 -27.62
CA GLY A 259 3.68 -23.77 -26.40
C GLY A 259 2.93 -25.08 -26.54
N GLY A 260 3.35 -25.87 -27.53
CA GLY A 260 2.78 -27.21 -27.77
C GLY A 260 3.07 -28.18 -26.62
N PRO A 261 2.51 -29.40 -26.66
CA PRO A 261 2.63 -30.42 -25.62
C PRO A 261 4.07 -30.88 -25.27
N GLY A 262 5.11 -30.27 -25.85
CA GLY A 262 6.53 -30.61 -25.70
C GLY A 262 7.29 -29.85 -24.60
N GLY A 263 6.62 -29.34 -23.56
CA GLY A 263 7.30 -28.78 -22.37
C GLY A 263 7.88 -27.37 -22.51
N GLY A 264 7.43 -26.59 -23.50
CA GLY A 264 7.73 -25.16 -23.58
C GLY A 264 6.98 -24.34 -22.52
N GLN A 265 7.59 -23.25 -22.05
CA GLN A 265 6.98 -22.33 -21.09
C GLN A 265 5.74 -21.66 -21.70
N VAL A 266 4.58 -21.75 -21.02
CA VAL A 266 3.36 -21.07 -21.47
C VAL A 266 3.55 -19.56 -21.33
N ALA A 267 3.40 -18.85 -22.45
CA ALA A 267 3.54 -17.40 -22.54
C ALA A 267 2.37 -16.78 -23.30
N GLY A 268 1.60 -15.91 -22.65
CA GLY A 268 0.45 -15.22 -23.23
C GLY A 268 0.55 -13.71 -23.03
N PRO A 269 -0.33 -12.91 -23.65
CA PRO A 269 -0.46 -11.50 -23.28
C PRO A 269 -0.83 -11.39 -21.80
N SER A 270 -0.25 -10.43 -21.07
CA SER A 270 -0.57 -10.22 -19.67
C SER A 270 -1.99 -9.72 -19.49
N VAL A 271 -2.66 -10.11 -18.40
CA VAL A 271 -3.98 -9.58 -18.02
C VAL A 271 -3.80 -8.61 -16.85
N GLY A 272 -4.15 -7.36 -17.09
CA GLY A 272 -4.07 -6.27 -16.12
C GLY A 272 -5.31 -5.38 -16.15
N ALA A 273 -5.35 -4.38 -15.28
CA ALA A 273 -6.45 -3.41 -15.25
C ALA A 273 -5.98 -2.03 -14.78
N ASN A 274 -6.67 -0.99 -15.24
CA ASN A 274 -6.42 0.39 -14.81
C ASN A 274 -6.71 0.62 -13.31
N SER A 275 -7.49 -0.26 -12.68
CA SER A 275 -7.80 -0.25 -11.25
C SER A 275 -6.54 -0.45 -10.39
N THR A 276 -5.59 -1.26 -10.87
CA THR A 276 -4.32 -1.55 -10.21
C THR A 276 -3.15 -0.77 -10.82
N ARG A 277 -3.30 -0.29 -12.07
CA ARG A 277 -2.21 0.27 -12.90
C ARG A 277 -1.02 -0.69 -13.05
N ARG A 278 -1.32 -1.98 -13.07
CA ARG A 278 -0.37 -3.06 -13.29
C ARG A 278 -0.80 -3.85 -14.52
N ALA A 279 0.18 -4.23 -15.34
CA ALA A 279 -0.07 -4.94 -16.59
C ALA A 279 -0.47 -6.41 -16.38
N ASP A 280 -0.19 -6.96 -15.20
CA ASP A 280 -0.26 -8.37 -14.86
C ASP A 280 -1.07 -8.66 -13.59
N ILE A 281 -1.71 -7.64 -12.99
CA ILE A 281 -2.49 -7.78 -11.77
C ILE A 281 -3.87 -7.16 -11.93
N VAL A 282 -4.90 -7.96 -11.62
CA VAL A 282 -6.31 -7.56 -11.56
C VAL A 282 -6.88 -7.79 -10.15
N VAL A 283 -8.02 -7.19 -9.83
CA VAL A 283 -8.73 -7.40 -8.56
C VAL A 283 -10.13 -7.97 -8.77
N LEU A 284 -10.70 -8.63 -7.75
CA LEU A 284 -12.04 -9.26 -7.85
C LEU A 284 -13.13 -8.35 -8.44
N PRO A 285 -13.25 -7.06 -8.04
CA PRO A 285 -14.26 -6.17 -8.62
C PRO A 285 -14.12 -5.95 -10.12
N ASP A 286 -12.95 -6.18 -10.72
CA ASP A 286 -12.69 -6.00 -12.16
C ASP A 286 -13.35 -7.10 -13.01
N ILE A 287 -13.70 -8.25 -12.42
CA ILE A 287 -14.38 -9.35 -13.13
C ILE A 287 -15.75 -8.87 -13.64
N THR A 288 -16.56 -8.25 -12.78
CA THR A 288 -17.92 -7.79 -13.12
C THR A 288 -17.98 -6.89 -14.37
N PRO A 289 -17.23 -5.78 -14.47
CA PRO A 289 -17.24 -4.95 -15.67
C PRO A 289 -16.61 -5.64 -16.88
N THR A 290 -15.69 -6.59 -16.69
CA THR A 290 -15.14 -7.39 -17.80
C THR A 290 -16.24 -8.27 -18.41
N LEU A 291 -17.02 -8.96 -17.59
CA LEU A 291 -18.15 -9.79 -18.04
C LEU A 291 -19.23 -8.94 -18.72
N LEU A 292 -19.59 -7.79 -18.13
CA LEU A 292 -20.58 -6.88 -18.73
C LEU A 292 -20.09 -6.29 -20.05
N ASN A 293 -18.80 -5.97 -20.16
CA ASN A 293 -18.21 -5.46 -21.40
C ASN A 293 -18.27 -6.50 -22.53
N ALA A 294 -17.95 -7.77 -22.25
CA ALA A 294 -18.06 -8.87 -23.22
C ALA A 294 -19.50 -9.04 -23.75
N LEU A 295 -20.50 -8.81 -22.88
CA LEU A 295 -21.92 -8.84 -23.24
C LEU A 295 -22.42 -7.60 -23.99
N GLY A 296 -21.62 -6.52 -24.05
CA GLY A 296 -22.03 -5.22 -24.58
C GLY A 296 -22.93 -4.41 -23.62
N ILE A 297 -22.92 -4.73 -22.33
CA ILE A 297 -23.73 -4.08 -21.29
C ILE A 297 -22.87 -3.03 -20.57
N ALA A 298 -23.41 -1.82 -20.42
CA ALA A 298 -22.73 -0.77 -19.65
C ALA A 298 -22.75 -1.12 -18.14
N PRO A 299 -21.61 -1.07 -17.44
CA PRO A 299 -21.58 -1.36 -16.01
C PRO A 299 -22.36 -0.30 -15.21
N PRO A 300 -23.20 -0.71 -14.23
CA PRO A 300 -23.85 0.23 -13.33
C PRO A 300 -22.85 1.12 -12.58
N SER A 301 -23.24 2.34 -12.22
CA SER A 301 -22.37 3.32 -11.53
C SER A 301 -21.89 2.88 -10.13
N THR A 302 -22.51 1.84 -9.57
CA THR A 302 -22.10 1.23 -8.30
C THR A 302 -20.87 0.33 -8.45
N VAL A 303 -20.61 -0.19 -9.64
CA VAL A 303 -19.44 -1.04 -9.93
C VAL A 303 -18.18 -0.19 -9.88
N ILE A 304 -17.20 -0.60 -9.07
CA ILE A 304 -15.94 0.14 -8.88
C ILE A 304 -14.77 -0.44 -9.67
N GLY A 305 -14.87 -1.70 -10.10
CA GLY A 305 -13.85 -2.35 -10.90
C GLY A 305 -13.75 -1.72 -12.30
N LEU A 306 -12.67 -2.05 -13.00
CA LEU A 306 -12.47 -1.67 -14.39
C LEU A 306 -12.25 -2.90 -15.26
N PRO A 307 -12.70 -2.90 -16.54
CA PRO A 307 -12.55 -4.05 -17.41
C PRO A 307 -11.08 -4.41 -17.62
N TRP A 308 -10.82 -5.70 -17.77
CA TRP A 308 -9.48 -6.24 -18.02
C TRP A 308 -8.92 -5.75 -19.36
N GLN A 309 -7.59 -5.67 -19.41
CA GLN A 309 -6.83 -5.24 -20.57
C GLN A 309 -5.69 -6.22 -20.82
N LEU A 310 -5.41 -6.47 -22.09
CA LEU A 310 -4.28 -7.26 -22.51
C LEU A 310 -3.04 -6.37 -22.66
N GLY A 311 -1.92 -6.81 -22.10
CA GLY A 311 -0.64 -6.10 -22.12
C GLY A 311 0.46 -6.88 -22.83
N GLU A 312 1.70 -6.54 -22.47
CA GLU A 312 2.89 -7.24 -22.94
C GLU A 312 2.89 -8.72 -22.53
N ARG A 313 3.68 -9.54 -23.22
CA ARG A 313 3.70 -10.98 -22.92
C ARG A 313 4.28 -11.25 -21.52
N THR A 314 3.65 -12.18 -20.81
CA THR A 314 4.14 -12.71 -19.53
C THR A 314 4.14 -14.24 -19.57
N THR A 315 4.78 -14.87 -18.58
CA THR A 315 4.85 -16.33 -18.46
C THR A 315 4.24 -16.80 -17.14
N ILE A 316 3.85 -18.07 -17.08
CA ILE A 316 3.38 -18.67 -15.82
C ILE A 316 4.43 -18.53 -14.71
N ASP A 317 5.73 -18.70 -15.01
CA ASP A 317 6.78 -18.59 -13.99
C ASP A 317 6.99 -17.16 -13.50
N ASP A 318 6.73 -16.13 -14.33
CA ASP A 318 6.70 -14.74 -13.87
C ASP A 318 5.58 -14.53 -12.84
N LEU A 319 4.39 -15.09 -13.09
CA LEU A 319 3.24 -14.98 -12.20
C LEU A 319 3.44 -15.76 -10.89
N ARG A 320 4.08 -16.94 -10.94
CA ARG A 320 4.52 -17.69 -9.75
C ARG A 320 5.52 -16.89 -8.92
N ARG A 321 6.53 -16.31 -9.57
CA ARG A 321 7.52 -15.45 -8.90
C ARG A 321 6.88 -14.21 -8.29
N ALA A 322 5.87 -13.62 -8.93
CA ALA A 322 5.15 -12.47 -8.39
C ALA A 322 4.40 -12.83 -7.09
N ASP A 323 3.77 -14.01 -7.03
CA ASP A 323 3.15 -14.52 -5.80
C ASP A 323 4.19 -14.78 -4.71
N LEU A 324 5.25 -15.54 -5.03
CA LEU A 324 6.36 -15.83 -4.12
C LEU A 324 6.97 -14.56 -3.52
N LYS A 325 7.17 -13.53 -4.35
CA LYS A 325 7.68 -12.22 -3.91
C LYS A 325 6.74 -11.58 -2.89
N GLY A 326 5.44 -11.61 -3.16
CA GLY A 326 4.41 -11.06 -2.26
C GLY A 326 4.29 -11.80 -0.94
N THR A 327 4.27 -13.14 -0.98
CA THR A 327 4.14 -14.01 0.20
C THR A 327 5.39 -13.98 1.07
N ALA A 328 6.60 -14.03 0.47
CA ALA A 328 7.87 -13.95 1.19
C ALA A 328 7.99 -12.62 1.97
N VAL A 329 7.64 -11.50 1.34
CA VAL A 329 7.62 -10.19 2.02
C VAL A 329 6.58 -10.18 3.12
N ARG A 330 5.33 -10.56 2.85
CA ARG A 330 4.25 -10.59 3.86
C ARG A 330 4.62 -11.43 5.07
N GLY A 331 5.15 -12.63 4.86
CA GLY A 331 5.56 -13.54 5.93
C GLY A 331 6.72 -12.99 6.77
N THR A 332 7.55 -12.13 6.19
CA THR A 332 8.72 -11.54 6.86
C THR A 332 8.40 -10.20 7.53
N THR A 333 7.40 -9.45 7.05
CA THR A 333 7.07 -8.08 7.50
C THR A 333 6.88 -7.97 9.01
N GLY A 334 6.13 -8.90 9.63
CA GLY A 334 5.89 -8.88 11.07
C GLY A 334 7.17 -8.98 11.89
N VAL A 335 7.99 -9.99 11.58
CA VAL A 335 9.29 -10.22 12.23
C VAL A 335 10.25 -9.05 11.97
N PHE A 336 10.29 -8.53 10.74
CA PHE A 336 11.10 -7.37 10.39
C PHE A 336 10.77 -6.16 11.26
N PHE A 337 9.49 -5.78 11.37
CA PHE A 337 9.10 -4.62 12.19
C PHE A 337 9.39 -4.83 13.67
N THR A 338 9.19 -6.04 14.20
CA THR A 338 9.56 -6.36 15.59
C THR A 338 11.06 -6.23 15.81
N ALA A 339 11.88 -6.84 14.95
CA ALA A 339 13.33 -6.77 15.04
C ALA A 339 13.85 -5.34 14.87
N PHE A 340 13.33 -4.61 13.89
CA PHE A 340 13.66 -3.20 13.66
C PHE A 340 13.33 -2.35 14.88
N ALA A 341 12.17 -2.54 15.49
CA ALA A 341 11.78 -1.83 16.70
C ALA A 341 12.70 -2.12 17.89
N ILE A 342 13.02 -3.41 18.12
CA ILE A 342 13.95 -3.82 19.18
C ILE A 342 15.31 -3.16 18.97
N VAL A 343 15.87 -3.25 17.76
CA VAL A 343 17.18 -2.65 17.45
C VAL A 343 17.14 -1.12 17.61
N GLN A 344 16.06 -0.47 17.17
CA GLN A 344 15.93 0.98 17.23
C GLN A 344 15.79 1.49 18.68
N VAL A 345 14.99 0.81 19.50
CA VAL A 345 14.82 1.12 20.94
C VAL A 345 16.10 0.82 21.71
N ALA A 346 16.73 -0.33 21.46
CA ALA A 346 18.01 -0.69 22.07
C ALA A 346 19.09 0.33 21.73
N PHE A 347 19.12 0.83 20.49
CA PHE A 347 20.02 1.91 20.09
C PHE A 347 19.76 3.19 20.89
N TYR A 348 18.51 3.65 21.03
CA TYR A 348 18.22 4.86 21.81
C TYR A 348 18.59 4.71 23.29
N ALA A 349 18.31 3.55 23.90
CA ALA A 349 18.69 3.25 25.27
C ALA A 349 20.22 3.17 25.46
N LEU A 350 20.92 2.52 24.53
CA LEU A 350 22.38 2.41 24.58
C LEU A 350 23.06 3.75 24.29
N ALA A 351 22.55 4.52 23.32
CA ALA A 351 23.03 5.87 23.04
C ALA A 351 22.86 6.76 24.28
N TYR A 352 21.69 6.74 24.91
CA TYR A 352 21.46 7.42 26.19
C TYR A 352 22.51 7.03 27.25
N PHE A 353 22.71 5.73 27.48
CA PHE A 353 23.65 5.24 28.49
C PHE A 353 25.11 5.57 28.20
N LEU A 354 25.54 5.46 26.94
CA LEU A 354 26.93 5.74 26.55
C LEU A 354 27.20 7.25 26.49
N LEU A 355 26.24 8.06 26.05
CA LEU A 355 26.33 9.53 26.03
C LEU A 355 26.37 10.11 27.44
N SER A 356 25.52 9.65 28.36
CA SER A 356 25.56 10.06 29.77
C SER A 356 26.91 9.78 30.44
N ARG A 357 27.67 8.79 29.93
CA ARG A 357 29.04 8.47 30.37
C ARG A 357 30.14 9.04 29.47
N ARG A 358 29.79 9.83 28.44
CA ARG A 358 30.72 10.39 27.43
C ARG A 358 31.62 9.34 26.76
N ARG A 359 31.14 8.11 26.54
CA ARG A 359 31.92 7.00 25.96
C ARG A 359 31.49 6.68 24.53
N ARG A 360 32.45 6.21 23.72
CA ARG A 360 32.24 5.62 22.38
C ARG A 360 31.41 6.50 21.42
N LEU A 361 31.58 7.81 21.47
CA LEU A 361 30.84 8.78 20.64
C LEU A 361 30.89 8.42 19.14
N GLY A 362 32.08 8.13 18.61
CA GLY A 362 32.24 7.74 17.20
C GLY A 362 31.42 6.49 16.80
N ALA A 363 31.35 5.48 17.68
CA ALA A 363 30.58 4.27 17.41
C ALA A 363 29.07 4.55 17.39
N ILE A 364 28.58 5.44 18.27
CA ILE A 364 27.17 5.90 18.26
C ILE A 364 26.87 6.61 16.95
N GLY A 365 27.76 7.49 16.49
CA GLY A 365 27.61 8.19 15.21
C GLY A 365 27.54 7.23 14.01
N VAL A 366 28.38 6.20 13.98
CA VAL A 366 28.34 5.15 12.92
C VAL A 366 27.04 4.36 13.00
N ALA A 367 26.66 3.87 14.19
CA ALA A 367 25.43 3.12 14.40
C ALA A 367 24.18 3.92 13.99
N ALA A 368 24.17 5.22 14.26
CA ALA A 368 23.08 6.11 13.88
C ALA A 368 22.88 6.18 12.34
N ILE A 369 23.98 6.25 11.57
CA ILE A 369 23.92 6.25 10.10
C ILE A 369 23.51 4.89 9.55
N VAL A 370 23.99 3.79 10.14
CA VAL A 370 23.57 2.43 9.79
C VAL A 370 22.06 2.29 9.98
N LEU A 371 21.53 2.68 11.15
CA LEU A 371 20.09 2.59 11.44
C LEU A 371 19.23 3.46 10.52
N ALA A 372 19.65 4.70 10.26
CA ALA A 372 18.96 5.59 9.33
C ALA A 372 18.97 5.07 7.87
N SER A 373 19.89 4.17 7.53
CA SER A 373 20.00 3.58 6.19
C SER A 373 19.11 2.35 5.99
N ILE A 374 18.63 1.72 7.08
CA ILE A 374 17.79 0.52 6.99
C ILE A 374 16.50 0.78 6.19
N PRO A 375 15.72 1.86 6.44
CA PRO A 375 14.45 2.04 5.75
C PRO A 375 14.56 2.11 4.24
N VAL A 376 15.48 2.93 3.72
CA VAL A 376 15.70 3.04 2.26
C VAL A 376 16.22 1.73 1.66
N SER A 377 16.99 0.95 2.42
CA SER A 377 17.51 -0.34 1.98
C SER A 377 16.42 -1.37 1.73
N THR A 378 15.28 -1.27 2.41
CA THR A 378 14.13 -2.16 2.17
C THR A 378 13.47 -1.95 0.80
N TYR A 379 13.67 -0.78 0.18
CA TYR A 379 13.25 -0.50 -1.19
C TYR A 379 14.38 -0.78 -2.18
N ALA A 380 15.61 -0.39 -1.84
CA ALA A 380 16.77 -0.59 -2.71
C ALA A 380 17.06 -2.06 -3.00
N VAL A 381 16.73 -2.99 -2.08
CA VAL A 381 16.87 -4.43 -2.30
C VAL A 381 16.08 -4.92 -3.52
N ASN A 382 14.99 -4.25 -3.89
CA ASN A 382 14.19 -4.59 -5.08
C ASN A 382 14.84 -4.20 -6.41
N LEU A 383 16.03 -3.59 -6.41
CA LEU A 383 16.88 -3.45 -7.60
C LEU A 383 17.56 -4.77 -7.99
N VAL A 384 17.63 -5.74 -7.06
CA VAL A 384 18.21 -7.06 -7.28
C VAL A 384 17.07 -8.08 -7.35
N PRO A 385 17.07 -9.03 -8.30
CA PRO A 385 16.04 -10.05 -8.43
C PRO A 385 16.22 -11.16 -7.37
N TRP A 386 16.10 -10.79 -6.10
CA TRP A 386 16.32 -11.68 -4.94
C TRP A 386 15.33 -12.86 -4.93
N GLU A 387 14.15 -12.70 -5.54
CA GLU A 387 13.14 -13.73 -5.67
C GLU A 387 13.55 -14.89 -6.59
N ARG A 388 14.61 -14.73 -7.40
CA ARG A 388 15.15 -15.81 -8.24
C ARG A 388 16.12 -16.74 -7.49
N SER A 389 16.45 -16.41 -6.24
CA SER A 389 17.32 -17.24 -5.40
C SER A 389 16.60 -18.51 -4.95
N PRO A 390 17.30 -19.65 -4.80
CA PRO A 390 16.74 -20.85 -4.15
C PRO A 390 16.37 -20.61 -2.68
N TYR A 391 16.90 -19.54 -2.07
CA TYR A 391 16.57 -19.12 -0.70
C TYR A 391 16.09 -17.65 -0.69
N PRO A 392 14.85 -17.36 -1.14
CA PRO A 392 14.36 -15.99 -1.32
C PRO A 392 14.41 -15.16 -0.03
N VAL A 393 13.95 -15.71 1.10
CA VAL A 393 13.88 -14.96 2.38
C VAL A 393 15.28 -14.63 2.93
N PRO A 394 16.23 -15.59 3.07
CA PRO A 394 17.61 -15.25 3.42
C PRO A 394 18.27 -14.27 2.45
N THR A 395 17.98 -14.38 1.15
CA THR A 395 18.55 -13.48 0.12
C THR A 395 17.98 -12.07 0.24
N LEU A 396 16.67 -11.93 0.50
CA LEU A 396 16.03 -10.65 0.81
C LEU A 396 16.68 -10.00 2.04
N ILE A 397 16.80 -10.73 3.15
CA ILE A 397 17.40 -10.21 4.38
C ILE A 397 18.86 -9.81 4.15
N GLY A 398 19.65 -10.70 3.54
CA GLY A 398 21.05 -10.43 3.18
C GLY A 398 21.19 -9.22 2.26
N GLY A 399 20.29 -9.07 1.27
CA GLY A 399 20.25 -7.93 0.36
C GLY A 399 19.91 -6.61 1.05
N VAL A 400 18.99 -6.61 2.02
CA VAL A 400 18.70 -5.43 2.86
C VAL A 400 19.91 -5.06 3.71
N LEU A 401 20.57 -6.03 4.34
CA LEU A 401 21.77 -5.80 5.14
C LEU A 401 22.94 -5.28 4.30
N ALA A 402 23.16 -5.86 3.12
CA ALA A 402 24.19 -5.44 2.17
C ALA A 402 23.91 -4.01 1.64
N SER A 403 22.66 -3.72 1.28
CA SER A 403 22.25 -2.37 0.87
C SER A 403 22.44 -1.35 2.00
N THR A 404 22.10 -1.74 3.24
CA THR A 404 22.31 -0.89 4.43
C THR A 404 23.79 -0.60 4.63
N ALA A 405 24.64 -1.62 4.54
CA ALA A 405 26.09 -1.48 4.68
C ALA A 405 26.67 -0.60 3.58
N LEU A 406 26.24 -0.77 2.33
CA LEU A 406 26.69 0.03 1.19
C LEU A 406 26.31 1.51 1.36
N ILE A 407 25.04 1.81 1.67
CA ILE A 407 24.56 3.18 1.86
C ILE A 407 25.28 3.84 3.04
N ALA A 408 25.44 3.12 4.15
CA ALA A 408 26.17 3.62 5.31
C ALA A 408 27.67 3.86 5.01
N ALA A 409 28.32 2.95 4.27
CA ALA A 409 29.71 3.08 3.86
C ALA A 409 29.92 4.28 2.93
N VAL A 410 29.03 4.49 1.97
CA VAL A 410 29.05 5.67 1.08
C VAL A 410 28.83 6.95 1.89
N ALA A 411 27.83 6.96 2.79
CA ALA A 411 27.55 8.12 3.64
C ALA A 411 28.74 8.49 4.55
N LEU A 412 29.41 7.50 5.15
CA LEU A 412 30.53 7.71 6.08
C LEU A 412 31.89 7.87 5.39
N GLY A 413 32.07 7.29 4.20
CA GLY A 413 33.33 7.26 3.45
C GLY A 413 33.44 8.36 2.38
N GLY A 414 32.32 8.91 1.92
CA GLY A 414 32.29 9.91 0.85
C GLY A 414 33.00 11.23 1.19
N PRO A 415 33.22 12.13 0.20
CA PRO A 415 33.93 13.40 0.38
C PRO A 415 33.21 14.36 1.34
N TRP A 416 31.87 14.26 1.45
CA TRP A 416 31.04 15.05 2.37
C TRP A 416 31.26 14.71 3.84
N ARG A 417 31.92 13.59 4.19
CA ARG A 417 32.21 13.19 5.58
C ARG A 417 33.04 14.22 6.37
N ARG A 418 33.67 15.16 5.66
CA ARG A 418 34.42 16.28 6.23
C ARG A 418 33.51 17.28 6.95
N HIS A 419 32.24 17.35 6.56
CA HIS A 419 31.25 18.21 7.21
C HIS A 419 30.39 17.40 8.19
N PRO A 420 30.10 17.89 9.42
CA PRO A 420 29.28 17.16 10.40
C PRO A 420 27.89 16.76 9.88
N LEU A 421 27.29 17.56 9.00
CA LEU A 421 26.00 17.29 8.37
C LEU A 421 26.08 16.46 7.07
N GLY A 422 27.29 16.13 6.61
CA GLY A 422 27.51 15.43 5.34
C GLY A 422 26.89 14.03 5.31
N PRO A 423 27.29 13.10 6.20
CA PRO A 423 26.69 11.76 6.24
C PRO A 423 25.17 11.78 6.47
N PRO A 424 24.61 12.61 7.38
CA PRO A 424 23.16 12.75 7.50
C PRO A 424 22.48 13.20 6.21
N ALA A 425 23.03 14.19 5.51
CA ALA A 425 22.50 14.66 4.23
C ALA A 425 22.61 13.58 3.15
N ALA A 426 23.68 12.78 3.13
CA ALA A 426 23.85 11.71 2.16
C ALA A 426 22.76 10.63 2.31
N VAL A 427 22.48 10.18 3.54
CA VAL A 427 21.41 9.20 3.80
C VAL A 427 20.05 9.78 3.44
N ALA A 428 19.74 10.99 3.92
CA ALA A 428 18.45 11.63 3.62
C ALA A 428 18.28 11.91 2.12
N ALA A 429 19.32 12.31 1.40
CA ALA A 429 19.28 12.52 -0.05
C ALA A 429 19.09 11.19 -0.79
N THR A 430 19.75 10.13 -0.36
CA THR A 430 19.56 8.78 -0.90
C THR A 430 18.12 8.32 -0.71
N THR A 431 17.57 8.46 0.49
CA THR A 431 16.16 8.12 0.78
C THR A 431 15.20 8.92 -0.09
N ALA A 432 15.38 10.24 -0.22
CA ALA A 432 14.52 11.06 -1.07
C ALA A 432 14.66 10.66 -2.56
N ALA A 433 15.88 10.43 -3.04
CA ALA A 433 16.13 10.08 -4.44
C ALA A 433 15.55 8.72 -4.81
N VAL A 434 15.71 7.70 -3.95
CA VAL A 434 15.14 6.36 -4.17
C VAL A 434 13.61 6.44 -4.23
N LEU A 435 12.97 7.15 -3.28
CA LEU A 435 11.51 7.23 -3.23
C LEU A 435 10.91 8.11 -4.33
N VAL A 436 11.55 9.23 -4.68
CA VAL A 436 11.12 10.06 -5.82
C VAL A 436 11.34 9.33 -7.13
N GLY A 437 12.50 8.68 -7.30
CA GLY A 437 12.80 7.86 -8.47
C GLY A 437 11.76 6.76 -8.64
N ASP A 438 11.47 6.02 -7.57
CA ASP A 438 10.45 4.98 -7.56
C ASP A 438 9.07 5.50 -7.97
N LEU A 439 8.65 6.66 -7.45
CA LEU A 439 7.38 7.29 -7.85
C LEU A 439 7.35 7.62 -9.35
N LEU A 440 8.43 8.17 -9.88
CA LEU A 440 8.53 8.56 -11.29
C LEU A 440 8.64 7.35 -12.24
N THR A 441 9.10 6.19 -11.75
CA THR A 441 9.28 4.96 -12.54
C THR A 441 8.16 3.94 -12.37
N GLY A 442 7.03 4.31 -11.78
CA GLY A 442 5.85 3.44 -11.67
C GLY A 442 5.75 2.60 -10.39
N THR A 443 6.43 3.00 -9.32
CA THR A 443 6.33 2.42 -7.97
C THR A 443 6.69 0.93 -7.91
N THR A 444 7.82 0.56 -8.49
CA THR A 444 8.31 -0.82 -8.59
C THR A 444 9.14 -1.25 -7.37
N LEU A 445 9.86 -0.32 -6.72
CA LEU A 445 10.70 -0.59 -5.56
C LEU A 445 9.89 -0.71 -4.27
N GLN A 446 8.87 0.13 -4.08
CA GLN A 446 8.01 0.01 -2.90
C GLN A 446 7.00 -1.15 -3.01
N PHE A 447 6.74 -1.66 -4.22
CA PHE A 447 5.86 -2.80 -4.44
C PHE A 447 6.53 -4.12 -4.05
N ASN A 448 5.88 -4.89 -3.18
CA ASN A 448 6.46 -6.05 -2.51
C ASN A 448 7.79 -5.70 -1.83
N SER A 449 7.76 -4.72 -0.93
CA SER A 449 8.89 -4.37 -0.05
C SER A 449 8.48 -4.44 1.43
N LEU A 450 9.44 -4.67 2.33
CA LEU A 450 9.18 -4.85 3.77
C LEU A 450 8.48 -3.63 4.40
N MET A 451 8.79 -2.43 3.90
CA MET A 451 8.22 -1.16 4.37
C MET A 451 7.34 -0.47 3.32
N GLY A 452 6.84 -1.23 2.33
CA GLY A 452 5.92 -0.74 1.30
C GLY A 452 4.59 -1.50 1.35
N TYR A 453 4.01 -1.76 0.18
CA TYR A 453 2.77 -2.54 0.05
C TYR A 453 3.04 -3.88 -0.64
N THR A 454 2.16 -4.86 -0.41
CA THR A 454 2.28 -6.20 -1.00
C THR A 454 1.07 -6.55 -1.86
N ALA A 455 1.34 -7.21 -2.99
CA ALA A 455 0.32 -7.60 -3.97
C ALA A 455 -0.72 -8.56 -3.36
N VAL A 456 -0.26 -9.49 -2.53
CA VAL A 456 -1.09 -10.51 -1.87
C VAL A 456 -2.03 -9.94 -0.82
N VAL A 457 -1.68 -8.84 -0.15
CA VAL A 457 -2.57 -8.18 0.83
C VAL A 457 -3.59 -7.28 0.14
N GLY A 458 -3.23 -6.73 -1.04
CA GLY A 458 -4.15 -5.95 -1.87
C GLY A 458 -4.63 -4.63 -1.26
N GLY A 459 -3.81 -4.04 -0.37
CA GLY A 459 -4.10 -2.74 0.24
C GLY A 459 -3.94 -1.57 -0.74
N ARG A 460 -2.94 -1.65 -1.63
CA ARG A 460 -2.63 -0.68 -2.69
C ARG A 460 -1.73 -1.36 -3.73
N TYR A 461 -1.82 -0.93 -5.00
CA TYR A 461 -0.99 -1.47 -6.09
C TYR A 461 -0.14 -0.41 -6.80
N TYR A 462 -0.43 0.88 -6.60
CA TYR A 462 0.33 2.00 -7.17
C TYR A 462 0.31 3.20 -6.23
N GLY A 463 1.20 4.16 -6.46
CA GLY A 463 1.29 5.39 -5.65
C GLY A 463 2.08 5.21 -4.35
N LEU A 464 2.09 6.26 -3.53
CA LEU A 464 2.94 6.40 -2.35
C LEU A 464 2.24 5.87 -1.10
N ALA A 465 2.70 4.77 -0.53
CA ALA A 465 2.14 4.29 0.75
C ALA A 465 2.54 5.19 1.94
N ASN A 466 1.81 5.05 3.05
CA ASN A 466 1.94 5.91 4.23
C ASN A 466 3.34 5.85 4.90
N ILE A 467 3.97 4.68 4.94
CA ILE A 467 5.34 4.53 5.47
C ILE A 467 6.37 5.18 4.53
N PRO A 468 6.41 4.86 3.22
CA PRO A 468 7.23 5.59 2.25
C PRO A 468 7.00 7.11 2.28
N PHE A 469 5.74 7.57 2.46
CA PHE A 469 5.44 8.99 2.66
C PHE A 469 6.19 9.59 3.84
N ALA A 470 6.11 8.95 5.02
CA ALA A 470 6.79 9.44 6.22
C ALA A 470 8.30 9.59 6.01
N LEU A 471 8.90 8.59 5.33
CA LEU A 471 10.32 8.59 5.00
C LEU A 471 10.67 9.67 3.97
N LEU A 472 9.87 9.82 2.90
CA LEU A 472 10.07 10.86 1.88
C LEU A 472 9.96 12.26 2.49
N ALA A 473 8.91 12.53 3.27
CA ALA A 473 8.71 13.83 3.90
C ALA A 473 9.86 14.17 4.85
N THR A 474 10.26 13.21 5.70
CA THR A 474 11.38 13.38 6.61
C THR A 474 12.68 13.60 5.85
N ALA A 475 12.97 12.78 4.83
CA ALA A 475 14.17 12.88 4.02
C ALA A 475 14.29 14.25 3.31
N VAL A 476 13.22 14.70 2.66
CA VAL A 476 13.19 16.01 1.96
C VAL A 476 13.37 17.16 2.94
N LEU A 477 12.66 17.17 4.08
CA LEU A 477 12.80 18.23 5.08
C LEU A 477 14.20 18.26 5.71
N MET A 478 14.81 17.10 5.96
CA MET A 478 16.16 17.01 6.51
C MET A 478 17.22 17.44 5.50
N VAL A 479 17.17 16.99 4.25
CA VAL A 479 18.12 17.42 3.20
C VAL A 479 18.02 18.91 2.93
N THR A 480 16.81 19.42 2.77
CA THR A 480 16.59 20.85 2.50
C THR A 480 16.99 21.72 3.69
N ALA A 481 16.79 21.25 4.93
CA ALA A 481 17.31 21.91 6.12
C ALA A 481 18.84 21.95 6.16
N VAL A 482 19.52 20.86 5.83
CA VAL A 482 20.99 20.85 5.76
C VAL A 482 21.50 21.75 4.64
N ALA A 483 20.87 21.75 3.47
CA ALA A 483 21.22 22.68 2.39
C ALA A 483 20.94 24.14 2.79
N ALA A 484 19.83 24.41 3.48
CA ALA A 484 19.47 25.73 3.99
C ALA A 484 20.53 26.27 4.97
N GLU A 485 21.16 25.42 5.77
CA GLU A 485 22.27 25.81 6.66
C GLU A 485 23.39 26.51 5.88
N HIS A 486 23.79 25.94 4.74
CA HIS A 486 24.82 26.53 3.89
C HIS A 486 24.37 27.91 3.34
N PHE A 487 23.16 27.99 2.78
CA PHE A 487 22.64 29.23 2.19
C PHE A 487 22.43 30.34 3.22
N VAL A 488 22.01 30.01 4.44
CA VAL A 488 21.84 30.97 5.53
C VAL A 488 23.20 31.53 5.96
N ARG A 489 24.23 30.68 6.09
CA ARG A 489 25.59 31.10 6.45
C ARG A 489 26.21 32.05 5.43
N VAL A 490 25.94 31.88 4.14
CA VAL A 490 26.42 32.80 3.07
C VAL A 490 25.48 34.00 2.84
N GLY A 491 24.57 34.29 3.77
CA GLY A 491 23.67 35.46 3.72
C GLY A 491 22.49 35.33 2.75
N ARG A 492 22.30 34.18 2.10
CA ARG A 492 21.26 33.93 1.08
C ARG A 492 20.00 33.30 1.66
N LYS A 493 19.50 33.86 2.76
CA LYS A 493 18.35 33.34 3.51
C LYS A 493 17.07 33.19 2.67
N ARG A 494 16.81 34.10 1.72
CA ARG A 494 15.66 34.00 0.82
C ARG A 494 15.73 32.76 -0.08
N LEU A 495 16.93 32.41 -0.57
CA LEU A 495 17.15 31.18 -1.35
C LEU A 495 16.99 29.94 -0.47
N ALA A 496 17.42 29.98 0.79
CA ALA A 496 17.22 28.88 1.73
C ALA A 496 15.73 28.57 1.94
N VAL A 497 14.92 29.60 2.20
CA VAL A 497 13.46 29.47 2.33
C VAL A 497 12.84 28.99 1.02
N ALA A 498 13.22 29.60 -0.11
CA ALA A 498 12.72 29.19 -1.43
C ALA A 498 13.07 27.74 -1.77
N GLY A 499 14.26 27.26 -1.39
CA GLY A 499 14.69 25.87 -1.61
C GLY A 499 13.87 24.88 -0.79
N VAL A 500 13.66 25.15 0.51
CA VAL A 500 12.83 24.33 1.39
C VAL A 500 11.38 24.28 0.89
N THR A 501 10.78 25.46 0.63
CA THR A 501 9.40 25.52 0.15
C THR A 501 9.26 24.91 -1.24
N GLY A 502 10.17 25.22 -2.17
CA GLY A 502 10.11 24.73 -3.54
C GLY A 502 10.24 23.20 -3.62
N LEU A 503 11.30 22.63 -3.03
CA LEU A 503 11.50 21.18 -3.04
C LEU A 503 10.45 20.44 -2.21
N GLY A 504 10.04 21.01 -1.06
CA GLY A 504 8.96 20.47 -0.26
C GLY A 504 7.63 20.42 -1.02
N VAL A 505 7.26 21.52 -1.69
CA VAL A 505 6.05 21.57 -2.52
C VAL A 505 6.15 20.61 -3.69
N VAL A 506 7.28 20.54 -4.42
CA VAL A 506 7.45 19.57 -5.50
C VAL A 506 7.27 18.13 -5.01
N ALA A 507 7.92 17.75 -3.90
CA ALA A 507 7.78 16.42 -3.33
C ALA A 507 6.34 16.12 -2.87
N MET A 508 5.67 17.10 -2.26
CA MET A 508 4.26 17.02 -1.85
C MET A 508 3.33 16.86 -3.07
N LEU A 509 3.55 17.63 -4.14
CA LEU A 509 2.77 17.52 -5.36
C LEU A 509 2.97 16.14 -6.00
N LEU A 510 4.20 15.62 -6.06
CA LEU A 510 4.48 14.26 -6.54
C LEU A 510 3.77 13.20 -5.69
N ALA A 511 3.80 13.35 -4.36
CA ALA A 511 3.11 12.47 -3.42
C ALA A 511 1.58 12.49 -3.61
N GLY A 512 0.99 13.64 -3.87
CA GLY A 512 -0.46 13.81 -4.01
C GLY A 512 -1.00 13.56 -5.43
N TRP A 513 -0.17 13.72 -6.46
CA TRP A 513 -0.63 13.74 -7.84
C TRP A 513 -1.33 12.43 -8.23
N PRO A 514 -2.57 12.47 -8.76
CA PRO A 514 -3.33 11.26 -9.10
C PRO A 514 -2.62 10.35 -10.11
N GLY A 515 -1.78 10.91 -10.99
CA GLY A 515 -1.00 10.11 -11.95
C GLY A 515 0.19 9.37 -11.34
N VAL A 516 0.65 9.79 -10.15
CA VAL A 516 1.91 9.33 -9.56
C VAL A 516 1.67 8.84 -8.13
N GLY A 517 1.70 9.71 -7.12
CA GLY A 517 1.68 9.29 -5.72
C GLY A 517 0.28 8.99 -5.15
N SER A 518 -0.78 9.68 -5.59
CA SER A 518 -2.16 9.45 -5.12
C SER A 518 -2.33 9.35 -3.58
N ASP A 519 -1.49 10.04 -2.80
CA ASP A 519 -1.53 10.04 -1.34
C ASP A 519 -2.08 11.37 -0.80
N PHE A 520 -3.41 11.45 -0.72
CA PHE A 520 -4.09 12.64 -0.22
C PHE A 520 -3.79 12.92 1.27
N GLY A 521 -3.72 11.86 2.10
CA GLY A 521 -3.43 12.00 3.53
C GLY A 521 -1.99 12.47 3.77
N GLY A 522 -1.05 12.00 2.94
CA GLY A 522 0.32 12.50 2.90
C GLY A 522 0.40 14.00 2.58
N VAL A 523 -0.35 14.51 1.59
CA VAL A 523 -0.37 15.94 1.26
C VAL A 523 -0.80 16.79 2.47
N ILE A 524 -1.89 16.41 3.14
CA ILE A 524 -2.39 17.11 4.34
C ILE A 524 -1.32 17.14 5.44
N ALA A 525 -0.60 16.04 5.62
CA ALA A 525 0.46 15.92 6.61
C ALA A 525 1.74 16.67 6.24
N PHE A 526 2.08 16.77 4.96
CA PHE A 526 3.32 17.40 4.51
C PHE A 526 3.26 18.93 4.59
N VAL A 527 2.10 19.52 4.25
CA VAL A 527 1.90 20.97 4.20
C VAL A 527 2.35 21.68 5.50
N PRO A 528 1.90 21.27 6.70
CA PRO A 528 2.34 21.88 7.96
C PRO A 528 3.85 21.72 8.22
N GLY A 529 4.43 20.57 7.87
CA GLY A 529 5.88 20.33 8.03
C GLY A 529 6.72 21.28 7.18
N ILE A 530 6.36 21.44 5.90
CA ILE A 530 7.03 22.37 4.98
C ILE A 530 6.92 23.81 5.50
N ALA A 531 5.72 24.22 5.93
CA ALA A 531 5.48 25.56 6.45
C ALA A 531 6.30 25.83 7.72
N VAL A 532 6.33 24.88 8.66
CA VAL A 532 7.08 24.99 9.90
C VAL A 532 8.58 25.07 9.63
N THR A 533 9.14 24.20 8.78
CA THR A 533 10.56 24.25 8.42
C THR A 533 10.90 25.59 7.73
N ALA A 534 10.10 26.04 6.77
CA ALA A 534 10.33 27.31 6.07
C ALA A 534 10.26 28.52 7.00
N LEU A 535 9.33 28.57 7.96
CA LEU A 535 9.22 29.64 8.95
C LEU A 535 10.42 29.67 9.90
N LEU A 536 10.86 28.51 10.37
CA LEU A 536 12.02 28.40 11.24
C LEU A 536 13.31 28.80 10.50
N VAL A 537 13.47 28.38 9.24
CA VAL A 537 14.56 28.83 8.36
C VAL A 537 14.50 30.35 8.13
N ALA A 538 13.30 30.91 8.02
CA ALA A 538 13.08 32.35 7.93
C ALA A 538 13.36 33.09 9.26
N GLY A 539 13.69 32.40 10.36
CA GLY A 539 13.88 32.98 11.69
C GLY A 539 12.59 33.56 12.28
N LYS A 540 11.43 33.06 11.83
CA LYS A 540 10.11 33.47 12.33
C LYS A 540 9.64 32.47 13.37
N ARG A 541 8.92 32.96 14.39
CA ARG A 541 8.31 32.08 15.40
C ARG A 541 7.12 31.35 14.80
N VAL A 542 7.02 30.06 15.09
CA VAL A 542 5.86 29.24 14.76
C VAL A 542 4.80 29.44 15.85
N SER A 543 3.66 30.00 15.47
CA SER A 543 2.50 30.09 16.35
C SER A 543 1.59 28.90 16.06
N VAL A 544 1.30 28.09 17.08
CA VAL A 544 0.39 26.95 16.99
C VAL A 544 -0.99 27.42 16.51
N VAL A 545 -1.46 28.57 16.99
CA VAL A 545 -2.74 29.16 16.57
C VAL A 545 -2.73 29.51 15.08
N LYS A 546 -1.67 30.15 14.58
CA LYS A 546 -1.57 30.48 13.15
C LYS A 546 -1.46 29.25 12.27
N LEU A 547 -0.75 28.22 12.74
CA LEU A 547 -0.64 26.95 12.04
C LEU A 547 -1.99 26.22 11.99
N ALA A 548 -2.69 26.16 13.12
CA ALA A 548 -4.04 25.58 13.20
C ALA A 548 -5.02 26.36 12.31
N ALA A 549 -4.97 27.69 12.31
CA ALA A 549 -5.78 28.54 11.44
C ALA A 549 -5.46 28.31 9.95
N PHE A 550 -4.19 28.15 9.60
CA PHE A 550 -3.77 27.83 8.23
C PHE A 550 -4.29 26.45 7.79
N CYS A 551 -4.16 25.43 8.64
CA CYS A 551 -4.73 24.10 8.38
C CYS A 551 -6.26 24.15 8.27
N ALA A 552 -6.93 24.89 9.15
CA ALA A 552 -8.38 25.06 9.13
C ALA A 552 -8.84 25.75 7.83
N LEU A 553 -8.13 26.80 7.39
CA LEU A 553 -8.40 27.47 6.12
C LEU A 553 -8.24 26.53 4.93
N GLY A 554 -7.18 25.71 4.92
CA GLY A 554 -6.99 24.66 3.93
C GLY A 554 -8.12 23.64 3.93
N GLY A 555 -8.55 23.21 5.12
CA GLY A 555 -9.72 22.33 5.31
C GLY A 555 -11.00 22.93 4.76
N VAL A 556 -11.27 24.22 5.05
CA VAL A 556 -12.44 24.94 4.51
C VAL A 556 -12.39 24.99 2.99
N ALA A 557 -11.23 25.29 2.39
CA ALA A 557 -11.08 25.31 0.94
C ALA A 557 -11.38 23.94 0.31
N VAL A 558 -10.86 22.85 0.89
CA VAL A 558 -11.15 21.47 0.44
C VAL A 558 -12.64 21.14 0.61
N SER A 559 -13.26 21.51 1.72
CA SER A 559 -14.68 21.30 1.97
C SER A 559 -15.56 22.06 0.99
N ILE A 560 -15.20 23.29 0.61
CA ILE A 560 -15.92 24.05 -0.43
C ILE A 560 -15.86 23.28 -1.75
N ILE A 561 -14.67 22.80 -2.15
CA ILE A 561 -14.52 21.99 -3.38
C ILE A 561 -15.35 20.71 -3.30
N ALA A 562 -15.36 20.04 -2.14
CA ALA A 562 -16.15 18.84 -1.90
C ALA A 562 -17.64 19.06 -2.10
N VAL A 563 -18.16 20.16 -1.52
CA VAL A 563 -19.57 20.54 -1.66
C VAL A 563 -19.89 20.93 -3.10
N LEU A 564 -19.03 21.71 -3.76
CA LEU A 564 -19.21 22.07 -5.17
C LEU A 564 -19.21 20.83 -6.08
N ASP A 565 -18.42 19.82 -5.76
CA ASP A 565 -18.43 18.55 -6.46
C ASP A 565 -19.70 17.74 -6.20
N HIS A 566 -20.22 17.75 -4.95
CA HIS A 566 -21.49 17.12 -4.59
C HIS A 566 -22.70 17.72 -5.31
N LEU A 567 -22.66 19.01 -5.64
CA LEU A 567 -23.74 19.69 -6.37
C LEU A 567 -23.82 19.28 -7.85
N ARG A 568 -22.82 18.54 -8.37
CA ARG A 568 -22.84 18.03 -9.75
C ARG A 568 -23.82 16.86 -9.86
N PRO A 569 -24.35 16.57 -11.07
CA PRO A 569 -25.14 15.37 -11.32
C PRO A 569 -24.45 14.11 -10.78
N PRO A 570 -25.17 13.14 -10.16
CA PRO A 570 -24.56 11.99 -9.47
C PRO A 570 -23.54 11.21 -10.31
N ALA A 571 -23.78 11.07 -11.62
CA ALA A 571 -22.87 10.40 -12.55
C ALA A 571 -21.53 11.13 -12.77
N SER A 572 -21.43 12.40 -12.38
CA SER A 572 -20.26 13.27 -12.57
C SER A 572 -19.58 13.70 -11.26
N GLN A 573 -20.11 13.25 -10.11
CA GLN A 573 -19.50 13.52 -8.81
C GLN A 573 -18.23 12.70 -8.63
N THR A 574 -17.16 13.33 -8.18
CA THR A 574 -15.98 12.59 -7.74
C THR A 574 -16.26 11.88 -6.40
N HIS A 575 -15.26 11.14 -5.90
CA HIS A 575 -15.33 10.53 -4.57
C HIS A 575 -15.57 11.56 -3.46
N LEU A 576 -15.11 12.80 -3.65
CA LEU A 576 -15.23 13.85 -2.66
C LEU A 576 -16.68 14.35 -2.55
N GLY A 577 -17.35 14.59 -3.67
CA GLY A 577 -18.78 14.93 -3.71
C GLY A 577 -19.67 13.81 -3.20
N ARG A 578 -19.37 12.55 -3.56
CA ARG A 578 -20.08 11.39 -2.99
C ARG A 578 -19.91 11.26 -1.49
N PHE A 579 -18.72 11.57 -0.96
CA PHE A 579 -18.47 11.57 0.48
C PHE A 579 -19.30 12.64 1.20
N VAL A 580 -19.45 13.84 0.64
CA VAL A 580 -20.36 14.86 1.20
C VAL A 580 -21.80 14.33 1.27
N GLY A 581 -22.26 13.63 0.23
CA GLY A 581 -23.55 12.93 0.25
C GLY A 581 -23.65 11.94 1.42
N GLN A 582 -22.63 11.10 1.62
CA GLN A 582 -22.60 10.16 2.77
C GLN A 582 -22.63 10.87 4.12
N VAL A 583 -22.04 12.08 4.21
CA VAL A 583 -22.08 12.91 5.42
C VAL A 583 -23.50 13.43 5.66
N ILE A 584 -24.16 13.93 4.62
CA ILE A 584 -25.54 14.44 4.66
C ILE A 584 -26.52 13.32 5.03
N ASP A 585 -26.38 12.16 4.40
CA ASP A 585 -27.28 11.01 4.57
C ASP A 585 -27.00 10.22 5.87
N GLY A 586 -26.03 10.65 6.69
CA GLY A 586 -25.67 9.99 7.95
C GLY A 586 -24.96 8.64 7.80
N THR A 587 -24.70 8.19 6.57
CA THR A 587 -24.06 6.89 6.27
C THR A 587 -22.53 6.90 6.46
N PHE A 588 -21.94 8.06 6.77
CA PHE A 588 -20.49 8.23 6.96
C PHE A 588 -19.97 7.74 8.32
N LEU A 589 -20.80 7.69 9.38
CA LEU A 589 -20.35 7.35 10.75
C LEU A 589 -19.62 6.00 10.84
N PRO A 590 -20.11 4.90 10.24
CA PRO A 590 -19.40 3.62 10.22
C PRO A 590 -18.06 3.67 9.47
N MET A 591 -17.90 4.56 8.50
CA MET A 591 -16.63 4.76 7.78
C MET A 591 -15.59 5.39 8.70
N ILE A 592 -15.96 6.47 9.41
CA ILE A 592 -15.09 7.11 10.40
C ILE A 592 -14.73 6.12 11.51
N GLY A 593 -15.70 5.39 12.05
CA GLY A 593 -15.44 4.40 13.10
C GLY A 593 -14.43 3.34 12.66
N ARG A 594 -14.51 2.87 11.40
CA ARG A 594 -13.54 1.91 10.84
C ARG A 594 -12.14 2.50 10.70
N LYS A 595 -12.04 3.73 10.18
CA LYS A 595 -10.74 4.44 10.04
C LYS A 595 -10.12 4.74 11.39
N LEU A 596 -10.92 5.23 12.33
CA LEU A 596 -10.49 5.49 13.70
C LEU A 596 -10.05 4.20 14.39
N GLY A 597 -10.80 3.11 14.21
CA GLY A 597 -10.41 1.79 14.72
C GLY A 597 -9.08 1.29 14.15
N ALA A 598 -8.86 1.44 12.83
CA ALA A 598 -7.58 1.10 12.20
C ALA A 598 -6.41 1.95 12.73
N MET A 599 -6.64 3.27 12.88
CA MET A 599 -5.68 4.19 13.47
C MET A 599 -5.34 3.79 14.91
N LEU A 600 -6.35 3.56 15.78
CA LEU A 600 -6.17 3.20 17.20
C LEU A 600 -5.49 1.84 17.38
N ASN A 601 -5.87 0.82 16.59
CA ASN A 601 -5.21 -0.48 16.61
C ASN A 601 -3.73 -0.37 16.25
N THR A 602 -3.39 0.53 15.32
CA THR A 602 -1.99 0.78 14.97
C THR A 602 -1.29 1.59 16.07
N MET A 603 -1.97 2.58 16.68
CA MET A 603 -1.41 3.35 17.81
C MET A 603 -1.00 2.45 18.97
N LEU A 604 -1.77 1.39 19.24
CA LEU A 604 -1.50 0.39 20.27
C LEU A 604 -0.60 -0.75 19.79
N SER A 605 -0.02 -0.65 18.58
CA SER A 605 0.86 -1.68 18.04
C SER A 605 2.11 -1.84 18.92
N PRO A 606 2.40 -3.06 19.40
CA PRO A 606 3.59 -3.34 20.20
C PRO A 606 4.89 -3.17 19.39
N ASN A 607 4.82 -3.12 18.06
CA ASN A 607 6.00 -3.03 17.20
C ASN A 607 6.38 -1.57 16.90
N LEU A 608 5.43 -0.66 16.75
CA LEU A 608 5.71 0.68 16.21
C LEU A 608 5.73 1.78 17.28
N MET A 609 4.86 1.66 18.29
CA MET A 609 4.76 2.66 19.35
C MET A 609 6.01 2.77 20.24
N PRO A 610 6.74 1.67 20.57
CA PRO A 610 7.98 1.78 21.34
C PRO A 610 9.05 2.64 20.66
N ILE A 611 9.12 2.64 19.33
CA ILE A 611 10.05 3.51 18.59
C ILE A 611 9.72 4.99 18.83
N VAL A 612 8.45 5.35 18.75
CA VAL A 612 7.97 6.72 19.01
C VAL A 612 8.29 7.12 20.43
N LEU A 613 7.90 6.31 21.42
CA LEU A 613 8.09 6.60 22.83
C LEU A 613 9.58 6.75 23.18
N ALA A 614 10.41 5.78 22.79
CA ALA A 614 11.84 5.81 23.07
C ALA A 614 12.55 6.97 22.35
N GLY A 615 12.24 7.21 21.07
CA GLY A 615 12.87 8.28 20.29
C GLY A 615 12.46 9.69 20.75
N LEU A 616 11.17 9.90 21.04
CA LEU A 616 10.70 11.19 21.58
C LEU A 616 11.17 11.42 23.01
N ALA A 617 11.14 10.39 23.88
CA ALA A 617 11.70 10.49 25.21
C ALA A 617 13.19 10.86 25.13
N PHE A 618 13.96 10.16 24.30
CA PHE A 618 15.36 10.47 24.05
C PHE A 618 15.55 11.94 23.64
N LEU A 619 14.81 12.43 22.63
CA LEU A 619 14.89 13.82 22.17
C LEU A 619 14.54 14.84 23.27
N ILE A 620 13.41 14.64 23.96
CA ILE A 620 12.92 15.55 25.01
C ILE A 620 13.97 15.65 26.11
N PHE A 621 14.44 14.50 26.59
CA PHE A 621 15.43 14.43 27.65
C PHE A 621 16.82 14.95 27.21
N ALA A 622 17.22 14.71 25.96
CA ALA A 622 18.45 15.24 25.39
C ALA A 622 18.46 16.78 25.30
N VAL A 623 17.30 17.41 25.19
CA VAL A 623 17.12 18.87 25.17
C VAL A 623 16.93 19.45 26.58
N LEU A 624 16.15 18.81 27.44
CA LEU A 624 15.84 19.32 28.79
C LEU A 624 16.98 19.08 29.80
N ARG A 625 17.78 18.02 29.63
CA ARG A 625 18.90 17.69 30.53
C ARG A 625 20.17 17.40 29.72
N PRO A 626 20.71 18.41 28.99
CA PRO A 626 21.81 18.21 28.05
C PRO A 626 23.01 17.50 28.65
N GLY A 627 23.51 17.98 29.80
CA GLY A 627 24.72 17.45 30.43
C GLY A 627 24.60 16.00 30.90
N GLN A 628 23.41 15.60 31.38
CA GLN A 628 23.15 14.26 31.92
C GLN A 628 22.85 13.22 30.84
N ILE A 629 22.19 13.63 29.75
CA ILE A 629 21.50 12.68 28.87
C ILE A 629 22.15 12.59 27.49
N SER A 630 22.52 13.73 26.90
CA SER A 630 23.14 13.78 25.58
C SER A 630 24.60 14.22 25.61
N ALA A 631 25.21 14.39 26.79
CA ALA A 631 26.49 15.08 26.95
C ALA A 631 26.51 16.49 26.30
N GLY A 632 25.34 17.12 26.17
CA GLY A 632 25.14 18.40 25.48
C GLY A 632 25.17 18.31 23.95
N ILE A 633 25.34 17.10 23.39
CA ILE A 633 25.62 16.90 21.97
C ILE A 633 24.47 17.35 21.08
N VAL A 634 23.22 17.05 21.46
CA VAL A 634 22.04 17.43 20.65
C VAL A 634 21.84 18.95 20.65
N PRO A 635 21.84 19.66 21.79
CA PRO A 635 21.79 21.13 21.79
C PRO A 635 22.98 21.78 21.07
N LYS A 636 24.20 21.25 21.21
CA LYS A 636 25.36 21.72 20.43
C LYS A 636 25.14 21.59 18.92
N ALA A 637 24.58 20.45 18.47
CA ALA A 637 24.23 20.27 17.06
C ALA A 637 23.24 21.35 16.58
N PHE A 638 22.22 21.67 17.39
CA PHE A 638 21.24 22.70 17.05
C PHE A 638 21.78 24.13 17.15
N ALA A 639 22.75 24.37 18.03
CA ALA A 639 23.43 25.66 18.11
C ALA A 639 24.30 25.90 16.88
N ARG A 640 25.06 24.88 16.45
CA ARG A 640 25.94 24.97 15.28
C ARG A 640 25.21 24.87 13.95
N ALA A 641 24.14 24.08 13.89
CA ALA A 641 23.31 23.93 12.70
C ALA A 641 21.83 24.18 13.03
N PRO A 642 21.42 25.44 13.23
CA PRO A 642 20.03 25.77 13.59
C PRO A 642 19.01 25.29 12.55
N MET A 643 19.40 25.20 11.27
CA MET A 643 18.49 24.73 10.22
C MET A 643 18.18 23.24 10.37
N LEU A 644 19.09 22.42 10.91
CA LEU A 644 18.84 21.00 11.21
C LEU A 644 17.66 20.82 12.17
N ARG A 645 17.56 21.70 13.18
CA ARG A 645 16.41 21.73 14.10
C ARG A 645 15.12 22.04 13.35
N ALA A 646 15.15 22.97 12.39
CA ALA A 646 13.99 23.31 11.56
C ALA A 646 13.50 22.11 10.73
N GLY A 647 14.43 21.32 10.16
CA GLY A 647 14.12 20.08 9.45
C GLY A 647 13.49 19.02 10.36
N LEU A 648 14.10 18.78 11.53
CA LEU A 648 13.58 17.82 12.52
C LEU A 648 12.18 18.18 12.98
N VAL A 649 11.94 19.44 13.37
CA VAL A 649 10.62 19.88 13.85
C VAL A 649 9.57 19.75 12.74
N GLY A 650 9.90 20.13 11.50
CA GLY A 650 8.99 19.94 10.37
C GLY A 650 8.66 18.47 10.11
N ALA A 651 9.66 17.59 10.14
CA ALA A 651 9.47 16.15 9.97
C ALA A 651 8.58 15.54 11.07
N LEU A 652 8.79 15.95 12.33
CA LEU A 652 7.94 15.52 13.45
C LEU A 652 6.51 16.07 13.33
N VAL A 653 6.33 17.31 12.90
CA VAL A 653 5.01 17.89 12.64
C VAL A 653 4.29 17.09 11.55
N SER A 654 4.96 16.79 10.43
CA SER A 654 4.39 15.93 9.39
C SER A 654 4.10 14.51 9.88
N GLY A 655 4.97 13.94 10.72
CA GLY A 655 4.74 12.64 11.34
C GLY A 655 3.52 12.63 12.26
N VAL A 656 3.34 13.65 13.09
CA VAL A 656 2.19 13.78 14.01
C VAL A 656 0.90 14.00 13.25
N VAL A 657 0.87 14.95 12.30
CA VAL A 657 -0.33 15.18 11.48
C VAL A 657 -0.65 13.94 10.66
N GLY A 658 0.35 13.30 10.06
CA GLY A 658 0.16 12.07 9.29
C GLY A 658 -0.29 10.88 10.15
N MET A 659 0.12 10.79 11.41
CA MET A 659 -0.41 9.80 12.36
C MET A 659 -1.90 9.99 12.62
N LEU A 660 -2.39 11.23 12.65
CA LEU A 660 -3.79 11.54 12.93
C LEU A 660 -4.69 11.40 11.70
N VAL A 661 -4.15 11.67 10.51
CA VAL A 661 -4.93 11.73 9.26
C VAL A 661 -4.92 10.40 8.49
N ASN A 662 -3.86 9.60 8.62
CA ASN A 662 -3.73 8.34 7.87
C ASN A 662 -4.21 7.12 8.64
N ASP A 663 -4.77 6.15 7.91
CA ASP A 663 -5.26 4.88 8.45
C ASP A 663 -4.14 4.03 9.11
N SER A 664 -2.86 4.33 8.85
CA SER A 664 -1.71 3.66 9.45
C SER A 664 -1.27 4.21 10.81
N GLY A 665 -1.91 5.25 11.35
CA GLY A 665 -1.66 5.72 12.71
C GLY A 665 -0.17 5.96 13.02
N THR A 666 0.32 5.36 14.12
CA THR A 666 1.70 5.53 14.62
C THR A 666 2.78 5.08 13.65
N ALA A 667 2.47 4.29 12.61
CA ALA A 667 3.45 3.89 11.61
C ALA A 667 4.10 5.09 10.90
N VAL A 668 3.35 6.18 10.70
CA VAL A 668 3.89 7.38 10.06
C VAL A 668 4.90 8.08 10.99
N LEU A 669 4.50 8.34 12.24
CA LEU A 669 5.35 9.03 13.20
C LEU A 669 6.57 8.20 13.61
N SER A 670 6.42 6.88 13.75
CA SER A 670 7.53 5.99 14.11
C SER A 670 8.64 6.03 13.06
N MET A 671 8.29 6.10 11.78
CA MET A 671 9.25 6.17 10.67
C MET A 671 9.91 7.54 10.55
N ALA A 672 9.16 8.61 10.82
CA ALA A 672 9.75 9.95 10.93
C ALA A 672 10.79 10.02 12.07
N VAL A 673 10.47 9.45 13.24
CA VAL A 673 11.39 9.38 14.39
C VAL A 673 12.60 8.47 14.09
N ALA A 674 12.36 7.27 13.56
CA ALA A 674 13.40 6.29 13.24
C ALA A 674 14.41 6.81 12.21
N LEU A 675 14.00 7.70 11.30
CA LEU A 675 14.91 8.34 10.36
C LEU A 675 15.53 9.62 10.93
N ALA A 676 14.73 10.57 11.44
CA ALA A 676 15.24 11.90 11.79
C ALA A 676 16.15 11.90 13.02
N VAL A 677 15.84 11.11 14.06
CA VAL A 677 16.58 11.14 15.33
C VAL A 677 18.01 10.62 15.18
N PRO A 678 18.26 9.47 14.52
CA PRO A 678 19.64 9.03 14.29
C PRO A 678 20.47 10.01 13.44
N LEU A 679 19.86 10.66 12.44
CA LEU A 679 20.54 11.68 11.63
C LEU A 679 21.01 12.87 12.49
N VAL A 680 20.16 13.36 13.39
CA VAL A 680 20.50 14.44 14.34
C VAL A 680 21.56 14.00 15.35
N LEU A 681 21.46 12.77 15.84
CA LEU A 681 22.44 12.17 16.75
C LEU A 681 23.84 12.13 16.13
N HIS A 682 23.95 11.69 14.87
CA HIS A 682 25.24 11.69 14.17
C HIS A 682 25.82 13.10 14.04
N ALA A 683 25.00 14.06 13.59
CA ALA A 683 25.42 15.45 13.41
C ALA A 683 25.96 16.04 14.71
N GLY A 684 25.28 15.79 15.83
CA GLY A 684 25.75 16.24 17.12
C GLY A 684 27.07 15.61 17.52
N VAL A 685 27.19 14.27 17.42
CA VAL A 685 28.41 13.55 17.82
C VAL A 685 29.63 14.08 17.08
N ARG A 686 29.51 14.35 15.77
CA ARG A 686 30.58 14.93 14.97
C ARG A 686 30.91 16.37 15.33
N SER A 687 29.89 17.15 15.72
CA SER A 687 30.08 18.53 16.17
C SER A 687 30.84 18.57 17.50
N ALA A 688 30.58 17.66 18.44
CA ALA A 688 31.23 17.66 19.75
C ALA A 688 32.77 17.47 19.74
N GLY A 689 33.37 17.06 18.61
CA GLY A 689 34.82 16.90 18.44
C GLY A 689 35.57 18.14 17.94
N GLU A 690 34.89 19.20 17.52
CA GLU A 690 35.52 20.48 17.13
C GLU A 690 35.56 21.43 18.33
N PRO A 691 36.70 22.12 18.59
CA PRO A 691 36.84 23.04 19.71
C PRO A 691 35.80 24.16 19.65
N ASP A 692 35.19 24.47 20.80
CA ASP A 692 34.18 25.54 20.91
C ASP A 692 34.84 26.90 20.65
N SER A 693 34.20 27.74 19.82
CA SER A 693 34.63 29.12 19.62
C SER A 693 34.29 30.00 20.84
N PRO A 694 34.98 31.13 21.08
CA PRO A 694 34.70 32.01 22.23
C PRO A 694 33.24 32.47 22.33
N ALA A 695 32.55 32.64 21.19
CA ALA A 695 31.13 33.00 21.12
C ALA A 695 30.17 31.85 21.51
N GLU A 696 30.61 30.59 21.44
CA GLU A 696 29.82 29.42 21.85
C GLU A 696 29.82 29.21 23.36
N VAL A 697 30.90 29.59 24.05
CA VAL A 697 31.01 29.51 25.52
C VAL A 697 30.02 30.46 26.19
N GLU A 698 29.75 31.61 25.57
CA GLU A 698 28.80 32.62 26.07
C GLU A 698 27.33 32.20 25.86
N LEU A 699 27.03 31.46 24.78
CA LEU A 699 25.68 30.94 24.49
C LEU A 699 25.31 29.66 25.27
N LEU A 700 26.30 28.89 25.71
CA LEU A 700 26.11 27.63 26.44
C LEU A 700 26.03 27.81 27.97
N GLY A 701 26.19 29.04 28.48
CA GLY A 701 26.31 29.33 29.90
C GLY A 701 27.72 28.96 30.38
N GLY A 702 28.52 29.96 30.71
CA GLY A 702 29.91 29.80 31.15
C GLY A 702 30.08 28.84 32.34
N PRO A 703 31.31 28.34 32.59
CA PRO A 703 31.56 27.33 33.61
C PRO A 703 31.12 27.84 34.99
N VAL A 704 30.24 27.09 35.64
CA VAL A 704 29.96 27.25 37.06
C VAL A 704 31.23 26.83 37.79
N ASP A 705 31.91 27.80 38.40
CA ASP A 705 33.11 27.59 39.19
C ASP A 705 32.77 26.76 40.44
N GLU A 706 33.10 25.46 40.41
CA GLU A 706 33.12 24.60 41.60
C GLU A 706 34.38 24.88 42.43
N ARG A 707 34.53 26.09 42.97
CA ARG A 707 35.48 26.37 44.06
C ARG A 707 34.92 27.40 45.04
N GLY A 708 34.31 26.87 46.10
CA GLY A 708 33.91 27.62 47.28
C GLY A 708 34.03 26.77 48.54
N ARG A 709 35.18 26.13 48.72
CA ARG A 709 35.58 25.57 50.02
C ARG A 709 36.13 26.74 50.84
N HIS A 710 35.34 27.25 51.77
CA HIS A 710 35.81 28.20 52.79
C HIS A 710 35.86 27.45 54.11
N ASP A 711 37.07 27.03 54.49
CA ASP A 711 37.41 26.85 55.89
C ASP A 711 38.23 28.07 56.34
N ASP A 712 37.92 28.48 57.56
CA ASP A 712 38.75 29.17 58.54
C ASP A 712 38.85 30.71 58.63
N VAL A 713 38.35 31.15 59.80
CA VAL A 713 38.99 32.02 60.80
C VAL A 713 39.03 33.50 60.49
N LEU A 714 38.25 34.28 61.24
CA LEU A 714 38.74 35.45 61.98
C LEU A 714 37.88 35.68 63.23
N ALA A 715 38.50 35.43 64.38
CA ALA A 715 38.10 35.98 65.67
C ALA A 715 38.67 37.39 65.81
N GLY A 716 37.90 38.28 66.43
CA GLY A 716 38.31 39.42 67.28
C GLY A 716 39.29 40.47 66.72
N GLU A 717 38.86 41.73 66.67
CA GLU A 717 39.17 42.74 67.71
C GLU A 717 38.71 44.14 67.26
N THR A 718 38.17 44.88 68.24
CA THR A 718 37.82 46.33 68.29
C THR A 718 36.68 46.87 67.44
#